data_AF-A0A553HSA7-F1
#
_entry.id   AF-A0A553HSA7-F1
#
_cell.length_a   1.000
_cell.length_b   1.000
_cell.length_c   1.000
_cell.angle_alpha   90.00
_cell.angle_beta   90.00
_cell.angle_gamma   90.00
#
_symmetry.space_group_name_H-M   'P 1'
#
loop_
_entity.id
_entity.type
_entity.pdbx_description
1 polymer ?
#
loop_
_entity_poly.entity_id
_entity_poly.type
_entity_poly.pdbx_seq_one_letter_code
_entity_poly.pdbx_strand_id
1 'polypeptide(L)'
;MQRKQSAVQPTGYSTFRGLIKRLLPLGKLGSWKNTGDVTQLQWRRKCDPGKAWVVISHYDFVRPGGAFPDLTPSKFPNSPPPLTKNRPLTYILALPLPPTYTSQGLTDCRGSRYQADSRRHDGNKEAIVPARYHNGHHFPILQGSPGGLLRFDFVTGLPIRCQRRSEASGMSRIVVMGSTGAPVLPLVLRLVPIYPRVRSIVRSGRYLNTIHYADILSYAPYYRARNPPLLSVLSSAANRRPQTTTIQRSLRTMPDPVQRTASPYHDPTVKGPKSQQLSSGLARSLLKNDKMIPNNKVNKTALHPGGVEPAHEREHTELEEELHEKAHIDYDRVAIIPNPSVAALYEDALVYEMGSAVASSGALTAYSGAKTGRSPSDKRIVKEPSSENDIWWGPVNKPMAPEVWKINRERAVDYLNTRTRIYVVDGYAGWDEKYRIRVRVVCARAYHALFMRNMLIRPPREELEHFHPDYTIYNAGSFPANRFTEGMTSGTSVAINFAEKEMVILGTEYAGEMKKGVFTVLFYEMPIKHNVLTLHSSANEGKKGDVTLFFGLSGTGKTTLSADPNRALIGDDEHCWSERGVFNIEGGCYAKCIGLSAEKEPDIFNAVRFGSVLENVVFDQETREVDYDDATLTENTRCAYPIEYISNAKIPCLSENHPSNIILLTCDARGVLPPISKLNSAQTMFHFISGYTSKMAGTEDGVTEPQATFSSCFAQPFLALHPMRYAKMLADKIEHHKANAWLLNTGWVGAGYVHGGKRCPLKYTRAILDAIHSGELAKAEYETYEVFNLQVPKACPKVPDELLNPKTAWTAGADSFDQEVRKLGALFINNFKQYESEATDEVKGAAPVV
;
A
#
# COMPACT_ATOMS: atom_id res chain seq x y z
N MET A 1 -47.62 -3.23 37.02
CA MET A 1 -48.34 -2.86 38.26
C MET A 1 -47.36 -2.23 39.24
N GLN A 2 -47.86 -1.37 40.13
CA GLN A 2 -47.31 -0.83 41.40
C GLN A 2 -45.83 -1.16 41.77
N ARG A 3 -44.93 -0.14 41.85
CA ARG A 3 -44.57 0.72 43.03
C ARG A 3 -43.61 0.02 44.02
N LYS A 4 -42.61 0.66 44.65
CA LYS A 4 -42.28 2.07 45.01
C LYS A 4 -40.72 2.13 45.16
N GLN A 5 -39.90 3.15 44.85
CA GLN A 5 -39.91 4.61 45.10
C GLN A 5 -39.99 5.02 46.59
N SER A 6 -39.15 5.89 47.15
CA SER A 6 -38.04 6.70 46.55
C SER A 6 -37.19 7.44 47.61
N ALA A 7 -35.95 7.78 47.23
CA ALA A 7 -35.17 8.97 47.59
C ALA A 7 -34.83 9.32 49.07
N VAL A 8 -33.52 9.39 49.36
CA VAL A 8 -32.91 10.36 50.30
C VAL A 8 -31.59 10.89 49.69
N GLN A 9 -31.38 12.20 49.83
CA GLN A 9 -30.12 12.95 49.68
C GLN A 9 -30.09 13.97 50.86
N PRO A 10 -28.99 14.69 51.18
CA PRO A 10 -27.68 14.75 50.50
C PRO A 10 -26.44 14.67 51.45
N THR A 11 -25.25 14.83 50.87
CA THR A 11 -24.00 15.45 51.41
C THR A 11 -23.65 15.46 52.92
N GLY A 12 -22.41 15.08 53.26
CA GLY A 12 -21.73 15.44 54.51
C GLY A 12 -20.20 15.27 54.43
N TYR A 13 -19.42 16.26 54.90
CA TYR A 13 -17.95 16.30 54.82
C TYR A 13 -17.25 15.86 56.14
N SER A 14 -15.96 15.55 56.01
CA SER A 14 -14.85 15.79 56.98
C SER A 14 -14.23 14.65 57.82
N THR A 15 -12.93 14.45 57.57
CA THR A 15 -11.79 14.19 58.51
C THR A 15 -11.92 13.32 59.77
N PHE A 16 -10.98 12.37 59.96
CA PHE A 16 -10.10 12.34 61.17
C PHE A 16 -8.77 11.54 60.94
N ARG A 17 -7.88 11.46 61.95
CA ARG A 17 -6.49 10.95 61.87
C ARG A 17 -6.19 9.65 62.67
N GLY A 18 -5.60 8.65 61.99
CA GLY A 18 -4.29 8.00 62.27
C GLY A 18 -3.95 7.20 63.56
N LEU A 19 -3.16 6.11 63.40
CA LEU A 19 -2.14 5.48 64.28
C LEU A 19 -1.46 4.31 63.46
N ILE A 20 -0.13 4.16 63.27
CA ILE A 20 0.95 3.60 64.15
C ILE A 20 0.84 2.05 64.32
N LYS A 21 1.85 1.15 64.17
CA LYS A 21 3.35 1.22 64.38
C LYS A 21 4.14 0.06 63.69
N ARG A 22 5.49 0.14 63.74
CA ARG A 22 6.58 -0.89 63.55
C ARG A 22 7.36 -0.82 62.21
N LEU A 23 8.69 -1.04 62.15
CA LEU A 23 9.79 -0.91 63.14
C LEU A 23 11.13 -0.67 62.40
N LEU A 24 12.20 -0.28 63.11
CA LEU A 24 13.52 0.19 62.61
C LEU A 24 14.66 -0.77 63.06
N PRO A 25 15.91 -0.73 62.53
CA PRO A 25 16.90 0.29 62.96
C PRO A 25 18.10 0.69 62.03
N LEU A 26 18.61 1.93 62.24
CA LEU A 26 20.01 2.44 62.12
C LEU A 26 20.78 2.34 60.77
N GLY A 27 21.27 3.41 60.12
CA GLY A 27 20.99 4.86 60.22
C GLY A 27 22.12 5.78 60.80
N LYS A 28 22.93 6.43 59.94
CA LYS A 28 23.91 7.55 60.21
C LYS A 28 24.40 8.20 58.88
N LEU A 29 25.13 9.34 58.83
CA LEU A 29 24.81 10.73 59.25
C LEU A 29 25.84 11.76 58.67
N GLY A 30 25.39 12.92 58.12
CA GLY A 30 26.24 14.12 57.91
C GLY A 30 25.92 14.97 56.65
N SER A 31 26.14 16.28 56.61
CA SER A 31 25.37 17.34 57.32
C SER A 31 25.73 18.77 56.84
N TRP A 32 24.76 19.71 56.82
CA TRP A 32 24.88 21.15 56.48
C TRP A 32 25.28 21.47 55.02
N LYS A 33 25.09 22.68 54.46
CA LYS A 33 24.57 23.96 55.01
C LYS A 33 23.77 24.73 53.95
N ASN A 34 22.93 25.67 54.40
CA ASN A 34 22.15 26.56 53.54
C ASN A 34 22.80 27.96 53.45
N THR A 35 22.98 28.50 52.24
CA THR A 35 23.19 29.93 51.96
C THR A 35 22.62 30.22 50.58
N GLY A 36 21.66 31.13 50.49
CA GLY A 36 21.24 31.74 49.22
C GLY A 36 21.76 33.16 49.13
N ASP A 37 21.86 33.69 47.91
CA ASP A 37 21.97 35.12 47.68
C ASP A 37 21.25 35.49 46.38
N VAL A 38 20.84 36.76 46.24
CA VAL A 38 20.00 37.25 45.15
C VAL A 38 20.71 38.39 44.43
N THR A 39 20.79 38.32 43.10
CA THR A 39 21.24 39.47 42.31
C THR A 39 20.43 39.58 41.02
N GLN A 40 19.68 40.68 40.89
CA GLN A 40 19.06 41.07 39.63
C GLN A 40 20.11 41.69 38.71
N LEU A 41 19.99 41.47 37.40
CA LEU A 41 20.64 42.32 36.40
C LEU A 41 19.74 42.46 35.17
N GLN A 42 19.06 43.61 35.08
CA GLN A 42 18.37 44.01 33.86
C GLN A 42 19.40 44.51 32.82
N TRP A 43 19.15 44.23 31.54
CA TRP A 43 19.70 45.03 30.45
C TRP A 43 18.61 45.40 29.45
N ARG A 44 18.50 46.70 29.13
CA ARG A 44 17.58 47.22 28.12
C ARG A 44 18.34 47.57 26.83
N ARG A 45 17.81 47.06 25.72
CA ARG A 45 17.86 47.60 24.33
C ARG A 45 19.05 48.49 23.93
N LYS A 46 19.74 48.06 22.87
CA LYS A 46 19.87 48.86 21.64
C LYS A 46 19.83 47.93 20.43
N CYS A 47 19.31 48.43 19.31
CA CYS A 47 19.27 47.72 18.03
C CYS A 47 20.25 48.39 17.07
N ASP A 48 20.80 47.63 16.12
CA ASP A 48 21.14 48.14 14.79
C ASP A 48 21.10 46.97 13.78
N PRO A 49 20.61 47.16 12.54
CA PRO A 49 20.45 46.07 11.58
C PRO A 49 21.65 45.96 10.61
N GLY A 50 21.99 44.73 10.21
CA GLY A 50 22.82 44.46 9.03
C GLY A 50 24.29 44.14 9.30
N LYS A 51 24.57 42.84 9.50
CA LYS A 51 25.83 42.18 9.12
C LYS A 51 25.60 40.67 9.05
N ALA A 52 25.78 40.08 7.88
CA ALA A 52 25.80 38.63 7.72
C ALA A 52 27.13 38.08 8.23
N TRP A 53 27.10 36.91 8.87
CA TRP A 53 28.30 36.18 9.27
C TRP A 53 28.23 34.74 8.80
N VAL A 54 29.22 34.36 8.00
CA VAL A 54 29.50 32.96 7.64
C VAL A 54 30.36 32.37 8.75
N VAL A 55 29.98 31.21 9.28
CA VAL A 55 30.79 30.48 10.27
C VAL A 55 31.52 29.35 9.55
N ILE A 56 32.85 29.47 9.47
CA ILE A 56 33.78 28.40 9.12
C ILE A 56 34.68 28.19 10.33
N SER A 57 34.78 26.95 10.81
CA SER A 57 35.65 26.59 11.94
C SER A 57 36.78 25.67 11.47
N HIS A 58 38.01 26.20 11.46
CA HIS A 58 39.21 25.37 11.57
C HIS A 58 39.55 25.16 13.06
N TYR A 59 40.20 24.05 13.37
CA TYR A 59 40.78 23.76 14.69
C TYR A 59 42.14 23.09 14.50
N ASP A 60 43.18 23.69 15.08
CA ASP A 60 44.55 23.18 15.06
C ASP A 60 44.89 22.34 16.30
N PHE A 61 45.90 21.48 16.16
CA PHE A 61 46.39 20.58 17.21
C PHE A 61 47.54 21.20 18.03
N VAL A 62 47.48 21.06 19.36
CA VAL A 62 48.67 21.15 20.25
C VAL A 62 48.61 20.01 21.28
N ARG A 63 49.76 19.40 21.59
CA ARG A 63 49.93 18.28 22.55
C ARG A 63 50.29 18.77 23.96
N PRO A 64 50.19 17.88 24.96
CA PRO A 64 51.36 17.64 25.81
C PRO A 64 51.69 16.13 26.01
N GLY A 65 52.90 15.85 26.52
CA GLY A 65 53.27 14.62 27.24
C GLY A 65 53.76 14.99 28.65
N GLY A 66 54.23 14.08 29.52
CA GLY A 66 54.39 12.63 29.44
C GLY A 66 55.20 12.09 30.64
N ALA A 67 55.44 10.77 30.69
CA ALA A 67 56.31 10.01 31.62
C ALA A 67 55.91 9.87 33.11
N PHE A 68 55.96 8.63 33.63
CA PHE A 68 56.57 8.13 34.91
C PHE A 68 56.29 6.60 35.06
N PRO A 69 56.91 5.80 35.98
CA PRO A 69 57.61 4.58 35.54
C PRO A 69 57.20 3.24 36.21
N ASP A 70 57.97 2.18 35.92
CA ASP A 70 57.84 0.77 36.37
C ASP A 70 57.74 0.51 37.89
N LEU A 71 57.14 -0.65 38.24
CA LEU A 71 57.76 -1.68 39.11
C LEU A 71 56.95 -3.01 39.14
N THR A 72 57.65 -4.13 39.35
CA THR A 72 57.14 -5.52 39.57
C THR A 72 58.11 -6.24 40.56
N PRO A 73 58.03 -7.56 40.93
CA PRO A 73 57.09 -8.65 40.60
C PRO A 73 56.70 -9.60 41.79
N SER A 74 56.04 -10.75 41.47
CA SER A 74 56.10 -12.07 42.18
C SER A 74 55.25 -12.30 43.47
N LYS A 75 54.82 -13.52 43.90
CA LYS A 75 54.78 -14.90 43.32
C LYS A 75 53.88 -15.87 44.17
N PHE A 76 52.94 -16.60 43.55
CA PHE A 76 52.59 -18.06 43.72
C PHE A 76 52.36 -18.70 45.14
N PRO A 77 52.07 -20.03 45.32
CA PRO A 77 51.50 -21.08 44.43
C PRO A 77 50.32 -21.91 45.05
N ASN A 78 49.60 -22.73 44.24
CA ASN A 78 49.57 -24.23 44.33
C ASN A 78 48.50 -24.91 43.44
N SER A 79 48.71 -26.20 43.15
CA SER A 79 47.97 -27.11 42.24
C SER A 79 48.56 -28.54 42.38
N PRO A 80 48.36 -29.55 41.48
CA PRO A 80 47.24 -29.96 40.61
C PRO A 80 46.79 -31.39 41.07
N PRO A 81 46.90 -32.55 40.36
CA PRO A 81 46.75 -32.97 38.94
C PRO A 81 45.81 -34.23 38.79
N PRO A 82 45.83 -35.03 37.70
CA PRO A 82 46.35 -34.91 36.32
C PRO A 82 45.16 -34.91 35.31
N LEU A 83 45.01 -35.60 34.16
CA LEU A 83 45.73 -36.32 33.04
C LEU A 83 44.64 -36.29 31.91
N THR A 84 44.79 -36.32 30.58
CA THR A 84 45.74 -35.96 29.48
C THR A 84 44.87 -36.01 28.18
N LYS A 85 45.22 -35.72 26.91
CA LYS A 85 46.42 -35.45 26.06
C LYS A 85 45.86 -34.72 24.78
N ASN A 86 46.59 -34.18 23.80
CA ASN A 86 48.03 -34.07 23.56
C ASN A 86 48.40 -32.63 23.08
N ARG A 87 49.10 -32.47 21.94
CA ARG A 87 49.93 -31.30 21.53
C ARG A 87 50.37 -31.41 20.04
N PRO A 88 51.04 -30.41 19.39
CA PRO A 88 50.97 -28.92 19.51
C PRO A 88 51.28 -28.10 18.18
N LEU A 89 51.52 -26.76 18.30
CA LEU A 89 52.33 -25.84 17.42
C LEU A 89 51.72 -25.33 16.07
N THR A 90 51.82 -24.05 15.59
CA THR A 90 52.26 -22.73 16.15
C THR A 90 51.61 -21.51 15.42
N TYR A 91 51.56 -20.34 16.10
CA TYR A 91 51.09 -18.97 15.75
C TYR A 91 51.45 -18.30 14.39
N ILE A 92 50.66 -17.25 14.02
CA ILE A 92 51.14 -15.89 13.61
C ILE A 92 50.01 -14.80 13.70
N LEU A 93 50.39 -13.50 13.68
CA LEU A 93 49.58 -12.25 13.79
C LEU A 93 49.00 -11.77 12.42
N ALA A 94 48.31 -10.62 12.24
CA ALA A 94 47.18 -9.94 12.93
C ALA A 94 46.81 -8.61 12.20
N LEU A 95 45.51 -8.29 11.99
CA LEU A 95 44.95 -6.99 11.49
C LEU A 95 45.39 -6.57 10.04
N PRO A 96 44.85 -5.49 9.40
CA PRO A 96 43.74 -4.58 9.74
C PRO A 96 42.64 -4.45 8.63
N LEU A 97 41.76 -3.43 8.75
CA LEU A 97 40.74 -3.02 7.76
C LEU A 97 41.32 -2.23 6.55
N PRO A 98 40.67 -2.26 5.37
CA PRO A 98 40.99 -1.40 4.22
C PRO A 98 40.16 -0.09 4.16
N PRO A 99 40.69 1.01 3.59
CA PRO A 99 39.98 2.28 3.39
C PRO A 99 39.36 2.44 1.97
N THR A 100 38.65 3.56 1.79
CA THR A 100 38.01 4.05 0.54
C THR A 100 38.98 4.35 -0.61
N TYR A 101 38.48 4.33 -1.85
CA TYR A 101 39.17 4.92 -3.01
C TYR A 101 38.26 5.80 -3.88
N THR A 102 38.85 6.84 -4.47
CA THR A 102 38.23 7.78 -5.41
C THR A 102 38.93 7.78 -6.78
N SER A 103 38.37 8.54 -7.72
CA SER A 103 38.68 8.65 -9.16
C SER A 103 40.13 8.92 -9.59
N GLN A 104 40.36 8.77 -10.91
CA GLN A 104 41.58 9.00 -11.72
C GLN A 104 42.49 7.76 -11.81
N GLY A 105 42.99 7.30 -12.98
CA GLY A 105 42.64 7.64 -14.37
C GLY A 105 43.77 8.29 -15.17
N LEU A 106 44.58 7.49 -15.88
CA LEU A 106 45.39 7.89 -17.04
C LEU A 106 45.89 6.66 -17.83
N THR A 107 46.44 6.89 -19.02
CA THR A 107 46.56 5.93 -20.13
C THR A 107 47.97 5.39 -20.43
N ASP A 108 47.99 4.22 -21.09
CA ASP A 108 48.80 3.88 -22.28
C ASP A 108 50.03 2.92 -22.21
N CYS A 109 50.39 2.41 -23.40
CA CYS A 109 51.00 1.12 -23.72
C CYS A 109 52.52 0.92 -23.47
N ARG A 110 52.89 -0.34 -23.13
CA ARG A 110 54.08 -1.10 -23.60
C ARG A 110 53.74 -2.63 -23.59
N GLY A 111 54.41 -3.53 -24.31
CA GLY A 111 55.46 -3.32 -25.31
C GLY A 111 56.42 -4.50 -25.58
N SER A 112 55.94 -5.63 -26.13
CA SER A 112 56.70 -6.65 -26.91
C SER A 112 57.64 -7.70 -26.24
N ARG A 113 57.85 -8.82 -26.98
CA ARG A 113 58.82 -9.94 -26.82
C ARG A 113 58.49 -10.94 -25.69
N TYR A 114 58.65 -12.25 -25.85
CA TYR A 114 59.70 -13.01 -26.56
C TYR A 114 59.22 -14.07 -27.59
N GLN A 115 60.19 -14.71 -28.27
CA GLN A 115 60.00 -15.61 -29.42
C GLN A 115 61.00 -16.79 -29.38
N ALA A 116 60.56 -18.01 -29.73
CA ALA A 116 61.41 -19.18 -30.03
C ALA A 116 60.60 -20.21 -30.86
N ASP A 117 61.27 -21.05 -31.66
CA ASP A 117 60.65 -21.83 -32.75
C ASP A 117 61.43 -23.13 -33.10
N SER A 118 60.77 -24.14 -33.69
CA SER A 118 61.14 -24.77 -34.99
C SER A 118 60.85 -26.28 -35.22
N ARG A 119 60.19 -26.53 -36.39
CA ARG A 119 60.39 -27.62 -37.38
C ARG A 119 60.09 -29.12 -37.08
N ARG A 120 59.18 -29.68 -37.89
CA ARG A 120 59.30 -30.82 -38.87
C ARG A 120 57.96 -30.92 -39.66
N HIS A 121 57.86 -30.98 -40.99
CA HIS A 121 58.36 -31.89 -42.06
C HIS A 121 57.62 -33.23 -42.22
N ASP A 122 57.28 -33.48 -43.49
CA ASP A 122 56.50 -34.51 -44.21
C ASP A 122 56.41 -35.97 -43.72
N GLY A 123 55.31 -36.64 -44.12
CA GLY A 123 55.09 -38.10 -44.06
C GLY A 123 53.77 -38.52 -44.74
N ASN A 124 53.74 -39.66 -45.44
CA ASN A 124 52.60 -40.13 -46.27
C ASN A 124 52.40 -41.67 -46.13
N LYS A 125 51.33 -42.25 -46.71
CA LYS A 125 50.87 -43.67 -46.70
C LYS A 125 50.08 -44.10 -45.44
N GLU A 126 49.14 -45.04 -45.46
CA GLU A 126 48.48 -45.90 -46.49
C GLU A 126 47.01 -46.10 -46.00
N ALA A 127 45.91 -46.14 -46.76
CA ALA A 127 45.53 -46.66 -48.09
C ALA A 127 45.12 -48.15 -48.12
N ILE A 128 43.82 -48.41 -48.41
CA ILE A 128 43.25 -49.44 -49.36
C ILE A 128 41.76 -49.73 -49.02
N VAL A 129 40.85 -49.63 -50.02
CA VAL A 129 39.40 -49.93 -49.88
C VAL A 129 38.79 -50.44 -51.21
N PRO A 130 38.25 -51.67 -51.28
CA PRO A 130 37.41 -52.07 -52.42
C PRO A 130 36.19 -53.00 -52.12
N ALA A 131 35.14 -52.85 -52.95
CA ALA A 131 34.25 -53.91 -53.48
C ALA A 131 33.20 -54.63 -52.58
N ARG A 132 32.02 -55.09 -53.10
CA ARG A 132 31.27 -54.84 -54.36
C ARG A 132 29.81 -55.40 -54.29
N TYR A 133 28.91 -54.81 -55.09
CA TYR A 133 27.78 -55.44 -55.85
C TYR A 133 26.42 -55.86 -55.21
N HIS A 134 25.38 -55.11 -55.63
CA HIS A 134 24.14 -55.54 -56.35
C HIS A 134 22.92 -56.27 -55.72
N ASN A 135 21.74 -55.80 -56.19
CA ASN A 135 20.39 -56.42 -56.29
C ASN A 135 19.53 -56.58 -55.01
N GLY A 136 18.19 -56.41 -55.04
CA GLY A 136 17.30 -55.92 -56.12
C GLY A 136 15.79 -56.22 -55.85
N HIS A 137 14.88 -55.66 -56.68
CA HIS A 137 13.42 -55.94 -56.75
C HIS A 137 12.54 -55.42 -55.58
N HIS A 138 11.24 -55.05 -55.71
CA HIS A 138 10.31 -54.95 -56.88
C HIS A 138 9.28 -53.78 -56.69
N PHE A 139 8.69 -53.29 -57.79
CA PHE A 139 7.57 -52.31 -57.87
C PHE A 139 6.20 -53.03 -58.08
N PRO A 140 5.02 -52.44 -57.75
CA PRO A 140 4.31 -51.41 -58.57
C PRO A 140 3.93 -50.10 -57.80
N ILE A 141 3.82 -48.88 -58.36
CA ILE A 141 3.00 -48.35 -59.48
C ILE A 141 1.50 -48.25 -59.07
N LEU A 142 0.75 -47.14 -59.15
CA LEU A 142 0.86 -45.74 -59.71
C LEU A 142 -0.15 -44.82 -58.92
N GLN A 143 -0.35 -43.48 -59.04
CA GLN A 143 0.16 -42.31 -59.79
C GLN A 143 -0.28 -41.00 -59.08
N GLY A 144 0.40 -39.84 -59.26
CA GLY A 144 -0.20 -38.50 -59.03
C GLY A 144 0.77 -37.35 -58.65
N SER A 145 0.99 -36.39 -59.56
CA SER A 145 1.89 -35.22 -59.42
C SER A 145 1.40 -34.06 -60.33
N PRO A 146 1.98 -32.83 -60.32
CA PRO A 146 3.07 -32.27 -59.50
C PRO A 146 2.81 -30.84 -58.93
N GLY A 147 3.76 -30.30 -58.14
CA GLY A 147 3.99 -28.83 -58.09
C GLY A 147 4.54 -28.24 -56.77
N GLY A 148 5.74 -27.63 -56.82
CA GLY A 148 6.17 -26.59 -55.86
C GLY A 148 7.14 -26.99 -54.73
N LEU A 149 8.45 -26.90 -54.97
CA LEU A 149 9.48 -26.78 -53.92
C LEU A 149 9.78 -25.29 -53.65
N LEU A 150 10.33 -24.98 -52.46
CA LEU A 150 11.67 -24.37 -52.35
C LEU A 150 12.24 -24.42 -50.92
N ARG A 151 13.58 -24.29 -50.82
CA ARG A 151 14.36 -24.24 -49.57
C ARG A 151 14.71 -22.80 -49.20
N PHE A 152 15.21 -22.62 -47.97
CA PHE A 152 16.13 -21.53 -47.62
C PHE A 152 17.51 -22.11 -47.27
N ASP A 153 18.58 -21.43 -47.71
CA ASP A 153 19.98 -21.67 -47.37
C ASP A 153 20.66 -20.31 -47.06
N PHE A 154 21.73 -20.31 -46.26
CA PHE A 154 22.44 -19.11 -45.75
C PHE A 154 23.52 -18.55 -46.70
N VAL A 155 23.74 -17.22 -46.71
CA VAL A 155 25.06 -16.56 -46.87
C VAL A 155 25.10 -15.22 -46.07
N THR A 156 26.28 -14.79 -45.62
CA THR A 156 26.58 -13.64 -44.74
C THR A 156 27.08 -12.36 -45.43
N GLY A 157 26.96 -11.18 -44.79
CA GLY A 157 27.62 -9.92 -45.21
C GLY A 157 27.67 -8.83 -44.11
N LEU A 158 28.78 -8.07 -44.03
CA LEU A 158 29.14 -7.08 -42.97
C LEU A 158 29.13 -5.61 -43.53
N PRO A 159 29.64 -4.55 -42.84
CA PRO A 159 29.09 -3.91 -41.63
C PRO A 159 29.12 -2.34 -41.67
N ILE A 160 28.28 -1.63 -40.89
CA ILE A 160 28.48 -0.19 -40.59
C ILE A 160 28.23 0.15 -39.10
N ARG A 161 29.00 1.12 -38.58
CA ARG A 161 29.01 1.61 -37.19
C ARG A 161 27.75 2.42 -36.82
N CYS A 162 27.35 2.36 -35.55
CA CYS A 162 26.62 3.44 -34.88
C CYS A 162 27.58 4.20 -33.94
N GLN A 163 27.44 5.52 -33.81
CA GLN A 163 28.39 6.39 -33.12
C GLN A 163 27.69 7.16 -31.99
N ARG A 164 28.21 7.07 -30.76
CA ARG A 164 27.72 7.89 -29.64
C ARG A 164 28.10 9.36 -29.87
N ARG A 165 27.16 10.28 -29.62
CA ARG A 165 27.47 11.65 -29.22
C ARG A 165 26.79 11.96 -27.90
N SER A 166 27.54 12.59 -27.01
CA SER A 166 27.07 13.32 -25.84
C SER A 166 27.06 14.81 -26.18
N GLU A 167 26.06 15.55 -25.76
CA GLU A 167 26.13 17.02 -25.63
C GLU A 167 25.15 17.47 -24.54
N ALA A 168 25.40 18.63 -23.95
CA ALA A 168 24.69 19.15 -22.78
C ALA A 168 24.64 20.68 -22.79
N SER A 169 23.84 21.25 -21.88
CA SER A 169 23.66 22.70 -21.63
C SER A 169 22.87 23.49 -22.69
N GLY A 170 22.45 24.70 -22.32
CA GLY A 170 21.99 25.73 -23.28
C GLY A 170 20.55 26.22 -23.13
N MET A 171 20.28 27.12 -22.17
CA MET A 171 19.10 28.01 -22.29
C MET A 171 19.37 29.07 -23.37
N SER A 172 18.43 29.30 -24.30
CA SER A 172 17.84 30.64 -24.56
C SER A 172 16.91 30.68 -25.78
N ARG A 173 16.01 31.67 -25.81
CA ARG A 173 15.13 32.00 -26.94
C ARG A 173 15.89 32.75 -28.05
N ILE A 174 15.40 32.69 -29.28
CA ILE A 174 15.08 33.86 -30.13
C ILE A 174 14.17 33.45 -31.30
N VAL A 175 13.43 34.40 -31.87
CA VAL A 175 12.41 34.21 -32.92
C VAL A 175 12.86 34.89 -34.22
N VAL A 176 12.58 34.29 -35.37
CA VAL A 176 12.54 34.96 -36.69
C VAL A 176 11.29 34.50 -37.45
N MET A 177 10.70 35.38 -38.27
CA MET A 177 9.48 35.12 -39.06
C MET A 177 9.73 35.24 -40.57
N GLY A 178 8.93 34.51 -41.36
CA GLY A 178 8.74 34.74 -42.80
C GLY A 178 9.71 34.01 -43.74
N SER A 179 9.39 33.82 -45.04
CA SER A 179 8.14 34.18 -45.75
C SER A 179 8.01 33.46 -47.11
N THR A 180 6.79 33.49 -47.70
CA THR A 180 6.44 33.21 -49.12
C THR A 180 6.63 31.78 -49.70
N GLY A 181 5.70 31.35 -50.57
CA GLY A 181 5.93 30.25 -51.53
C GLY A 181 4.78 29.23 -51.70
N ALA A 182 3.93 29.43 -52.71
CA ALA A 182 2.98 28.44 -53.28
C ALA A 182 2.63 28.88 -54.72
N PRO A 183 2.08 28.04 -55.64
CA PRO A 183 1.44 26.73 -55.44
C PRO A 183 1.80 25.64 -56.52
N VAL A 184 0.89 24.67 -56.72
CA VAL A 184 0.68 23.72 -57.87
C VAL A 184 1.00 22.23 -57.60
N LEU A 185 0.17 21.36 -58.19
CA LEU A 185 -0.02 19.90 -57.98
C LEU A 185 0.62 19.06 -59.11
N PRO A 186 0.82 17.72 -58.97
CA PRO A 186 -0.25 16.75 -59.23
C PRO A 186 -0.24 15.44 -58.37
N LEU A 187 -1.15 14.52 -58.74
CA LEU A 187 -1.49 13.19 -58.18
C LEU A 187 -0.28 12.22 -58.01
N VAL A 188 -0.34 11.13 -57.21
CA VAL A 188 -0.98 9.82 -57.60
C VAL A 188 -1.16 8.81 -56.43
N LEU A 189 -2.29 8.10 -56.46
CA LEU A 189 -2.70 6.80 -55.85
C LEU A 189 -2.40 6.42 -54.36
N ARG A 190 -3.47 5.95 -53.69
CA ARG A 190 -3.45 4.92 -52.63
C ARG A 190 -3.95 3.59 -53.19
N LEU A 191 -3.57 2.47 -52.57
CA LEU A 191 -4.29 1.18 -52.66
C LEU A 191 -4.53 0.61 -51.26
N VAL A 192 -5.76 0.13 -51.02
CA VAL A 192 -6.23 -0.60 -49.82
C VAL A 192 -7.26 -1.62 -50.30
N PRO A 193 -7.26 -2.88 -49.81
CA PRO A 193 -8.18 -3.93 -50.27
C PRO A 193 -9.64 -3.74 -49.82
N ILE A 194 -10.54 -4.60 -50.31
CA ILE A 194 -11.97 -4.36 -50.48
C ILE A 194 -12.83 -5.45 -49.78
N TYR A 195 -14.11 -5.13 -49.51
CA TYR A 195 -15.33 -5.98 -49.54
C TYR A 195 -16.13 -6.07 -48.22
N PRO A 196 -17.50 -6.16 -48.25
CA PRO A 196 -18.45 -5.74 -49.30
C PRO A 196 -19.59 -4.81 -48.81
N ARG A 197 -20.21 -4.13 -49.79
CA ARG A 197 -21.29 -3.13 -49.71
C ARG A 197 -22.66 -3.67 -49.27
N VAL A 198 -23.52 -2.76 -48.78
CA VAL A 198 -24.89 -2.53 -49.33
C VAL A 198 -25.10 -1.01 -49.57
N ARG A 199 -26.12 -0.62 -50.36
CA ARG A 199 -26.45 0.76 -50.83
C ARG A 199 -27.43 1.46 -49.83
N SER A 200 -27.80 2.76 -49.91
CA SER A 200 -28.05 3.61 -51.09
C SER A 200 -28.17 5.15 -50.86
N ILE A 201 -27.94 5.90 -51.96
CA ILE A 201 -28.59 7.17 -52.42
C ILE A 201 -28.62 8.42 -51.50
N VAL A 202 -27.57 9.25 -51.66
CA VAL A 202 -27.58 10.64 -52.20
C VAL A 202 -28.87 11.50 -52.10
N ARG A 203 -28.77 12.67 -51.45
CA ARG A 203 -29.12 13.98 -52.07
C ARG A 203 -28.42 15.16 -51.37
N SER A 204 -28.50 16.36 -51.97
CA SER A 204 -27.56 17.48 -51.79
C SER A 204 -28.22 18.81 -51.42
N GLY A 205 -27.52 19.67 -50.66
CA GLY A 205 -27.90 21.08 -50.47
C GLY A 205 -26.94 21.85 -49.54
N ARG A 206 -26.60 23.10 -49.90
CA ARG A 206 -25.94 24.10 -49.02
C ARG A 206 -26.85 25.31 -48.91
N TYR A 207 -27.01 25.90 -47.71
CA TYR A 207 -26.52 27.26 -47.38
C TYR A 207 -27.12 27.84 -46.07
N LEU A 208 -26.27 28.62 -45.37
CA LEU A 208 -26.55 29.79 -44.51
C LEU A 208 -27.54 29.71 -43.32
N ASN A 209 -26.99 30.15 -42.16
CA ASN A 209 -27.57 30.97 -41.09
C ASN A 209 -29.10 31.21 -41.05
N THR A 210 -29.72 30.99 -39.87
CA THR A 210 -30.00 32.06 -38.89
C THR A 210 -30.50 31.44 -37.55
N ILE A 211 -30.42 32.23 -36.47
CA ILE A 211 -30.82 31.87 -35.09
C ILE A 211 -32.35 31.77 -34.93
N HIS A 212 -32.86 30.76 -34.23
CA HIS A 212 -33.76 30.94 -33.07
C HIS A 212 -34.05 29.62 -32.31
N TYR A 213 -34.29 29.74 -31.00
CA TYR A 213 -34.76 28.67 -30.10
C TYR A 213 -36.28 28.48 -30.24
N ALA A 214 -36.76 27.25 -30.45
CA ALA A 214 -38.09 26.78 -30.00
C ALA A 214 -38.21 25.24 -30.04
N ASP A 215 -38.49 24.65 -28.87
CA ASP A 215 -39.21 23.41 -28.56
C ASP A 215 -39.54 22.36 -29.66
N ILE A 216 -38.97 21.15 -29.51
CA ILE A 216 -39.76 19.88 -29.57
C ILE A 216 -39.27 18.94 -28.45
N LEU A 217 -40.11 18.70 -27.45
CA LEU A 217 -40.06 17.52 -26.57
C LEU A 217 -41.46 16.91 -26.50
N SER A 218 -41.66 15.74 -27.11
CA SER A 218 -42.96 15.06 -27.09
C SER A 218 -42.86 13.56 -27.41
N TYR A 219 -42.61 12.71 -26.40
CA TYR A 219 -42.96 11.27 -26.43
C TYR A 219 -42.95 10.64 -25.02
N ALA A 220 -44.05 10.74 -24.27
CA ALA A 220 -44.53 9.76 -23.28
C ALA A 220 -45.94 10.16 -22.77
N PRO A 221 -46.87 9.24 -22.45
CA PRO A 221 -48.27 9.59 -22.20
C PRO A 221 -48.77 9.37 -20.75
N TYR A 222 -49.79 10.17 -20.38
CA TYR A 222 -50.89 9.84 -19.44
C TYR A 222 -50.59 9.33 -18.03
N TYR A 223 -50.94 10.14 -17.03
CA TYR A 223 -52.01 9.77 -16.07
C TYR A 223 -52.80 11.03 -15.64
N ARG A 224 -54.08 10.88 -15.29
CA ARG A 224 -54.97 11.93 -14.71
C ARG A 224 -54.92 11.83 -13.16
N ALA A 225 -55.40 12.79 -12.33
CA ALA A 225 -56.45 13.78 -12.55
C ALA A 225 -56.49 14.94 -11.50
N ARG A 226 -57.35 15.95 -11.77
CA ARG A 226 -58.04 16.89 -10.85
C ARG A 226 -57.27 18.04 -10.14
N ASN A 227 -57.35 19.22 -10.79
CA ASN A 227 -57.52 20.57 -10.19
C ASN A 227 -59.05 20.80 -9.85
N PRO A 228 -59.60 21.95 -9.36
CA PRO A 228 -59.14 23.36 -9.44
C PRO A 228 -59.45 24.25 -8.16
N PRO A 229 -59.72 25.60 -8.21
CA PRO A 229 -58.68 26.66 -8.16
C PRO A 229 -59.05 27.90 -7.28
N LEU A 230 -58.23 28.97 -7.34
CA LEU A 230 -58.53 30.44 -7.28
C LEU A 230 -57.21 31.15 -7.69
N LEU A 231 -57.08 32.01 -8.72
CA LEU A 231 -57.58 33.40 -8.95
C LEU A 231 -57.16 34.41 -7.86
N SER A 232 -56.71 35.65 -8.15
CA SER A 232 -56.22 36.33 -9.38
C SER A 232 -55.73 37.78 -9.03
N VAL A 233 -55.19 38.55 -10.01
CA VAL A 233 -55.21 40.03 -10.21
C VAL A 233 -53.92 40.58 -10.87
N LEU A 234 -53.98 41.72 -11.56
CA LEU A 234 -53.03 42.21 -12.58
C LEU A 234 -52.71 43.73 -12.48
N SER A 235 -51.50 44.12 -12.95
CA SER A 235 -51.08 45.48 -13.38
C SER A 235 -51.05 46.57 -12.28
N SER A 236 -50.47 47.77 -12.42
CA SER A 236 -49.85 48.53 -13.55
C SER A 236 -48.67 49.40 -12.97
N ALA A 237 -47.98 50.37 -13.60
CA ALA A 237 -48.07 51.08 -14.89
C ALA A 237 -46.66 51.43 -15.45
N ALA A 238 -46.41 52.64 -15.99
CA ALA A 238 -45.16 53.01 -16.67
C ALA A 238 -44.76 54.52 -16.61
N ASN A 239 -43.58 54.83 -17.18
CA ASN A 239 -43.03 56.13 -17.61
C ASN A 239 -42.43 57.14 -16.60
N ARG A 240 -41.10 57.35 -16.69
CA ARG A 240 -40.46 58.64 -17.09
C ARG A 240 -38.93 58.53 -17.26
N ARG A 241 -38.35 59.42 -18.08
CA ARG A 241 -36.91 59.69 -18.36
C ARG A 241 -36.82 61.10 -19.00
N PRO A 242 -35.65 61.75 -19.14
CA PRO A 242 -34.38 61.59 -18.40
C PRO A 242 -33.86 62.92 -17.79
N GLN A 243 -32.83 62.86 -16.95
CA GLN A 243 -31.81 63.92 -16.83
C GLN A 243 -30.42 63.28 -16.65
N THR A 244 -29.36 63.98 -17.05
CA THR A 244 -27.99 63.47 -17.14
C THR A 244 -27.02 64.26 -16.27
N THR A 245 -26.29 63.55 -15.40
CA THR A 245 -25.01 64.03 -14.85
C THR A 245 -24.05 62.85 -14.74
N THR A 246 -22.81 63.03 -15.21
CA THR A 246 -21.76 62.00 -15.22
C THR A 246 -20.96 62.03 -13.93
N ILE A 247 -20.59 60.87 -13.36
CA ILE A 247 -19.26 60.60 -12.76
C ILE A 247 -19.11 59.11 -12.36
N GLN A 248 -17.90 58.58 -12.59
CA GLN A 248 -17.28 57.34 -12.08
C GLN A 248 -18.15 56.11 -11.75
N ARG A 249 -18.01 55.06 -12.57
CA ARG A 249 -18.34 53.67 -12.18
C ARG A 249 -17.33 53.17 -11.14
N SER A 250 -17.81 52.82 -9.94
CA SER A 250 -17.16 51.78 -9.15
C SER A 250 -17.61 50.42 -9.69
N LEU A 251 -16.68 49.61 -10.17
CA LEU A 251 -16.95 48.20 -10.47
C LEU A 251 -17.07 47.46 -9.15
N ARG A 252 -18.30 47.32 -8.65
CA ARG A 252 -18.60 46.38 -7.57
C ARG A 252 -18.19 44.98 -8.04
N THR A 253 -17.43 44.29 -7.21
CA THR A 253 -17.10 42.88 -7.40
C THR A 253 -18.40 42.08 -7.50
N MET A 254 -18.54 41.29 -8.58
CA MET A 254 -19.60 40.30 -8.62
C MET A 254 -19.29 39.19 -7.59
N PRO A 255 -20.29 38.59 -6.93
CA PRO A 255 -20.09 37.39 -6.13
C PRO A 255 -19.52 36.25 -6.97
N ASP A 256 -18.97 35.23 -6.29
CA ASP A 256 -18.62 33.95 -6.92
C ASP A 256 -19.87 33.38 -7.64
N PRO A 257 -19.80 33.06 -8.95
CA PRO A 257 -20.94 32.50 -9.68
C PRO A 257 -21.31 31.09 -9.24
N VAL A 258 -20.50 30.40 -8.42
CA VAL A 258 -20.80 29.08 -7.87
C VAL A 258 -20.64 29.08 -6.35
N GLN A 259 -21.75 29.23 -5.63
CA GLN A 259 -21.79 29.01 -4.18
C GLN A 259 -21.61 27.51 -3.88
N ARG A 260 -20.35 27.04 -3.79
CA ARG A 260 -19.96 25.62 -3.70
C ARG A 260 -20.39 24.96 -2.37
N THR A 261 -21.60 24.39 -2.35
CA THR A 261 -22.18 23.62 -1.24
C THR A 261 -21.56 22.21 -1.10
N ALA A 262 -20.29 22.11 -0.70
CA ALA A 262 -19.52 20.86 -0.80
C ALA A 262 -18.67 20.43 0.42
N SER A 263 -18.79 21.09 1.58
CA SER A 263 -18.25 20.60 2.88
C SER A 263 -19.37 19.91 3.67
N PRO A 264 -19.16 18.75 4.34
CA PRO A 264 -20.20 18.13 5.16
C PRO A 264 -20.67 19.05 6.28
N TYR A 265 -19.73 19.68 6.99
CA TYR A 265 -19.97 20.83 7.87
C TYR A 265 -20.58 21.97 7.04
N HIS A 266 -21.91 22.13 7.07
CA HIS A 266 -22.59 23.12 6.22
C HIS A 266 -22.87 24.46 6.92
N ASP A 267 -22.86 24.48 8.25
CA ASP A 267 -23.23 25.65 9.03
C ASP A 267 -22.00 26.24 9.77
N PRO A 268 -21.52 27.43 9.39
CA PRO A 268 -20.43 28.13 10.09
C PRO A 268 -20.85 28.73 11.45
N THR A 269 -22.04 28.41 11.96
CA THR A 269 -22.50 28.74 13.31
C THR A 269 -22.41 27.58 14.31
N VAL A 270 -21.93 26.39 13.88
CA VAL A 270 -21.58 25.27 14.78
C VAL A 270 -20.25 25.59 15.48
N LYS A 271 -20.36 26.23 16.65
CA LYS A 271 -19.25 26.75 17.45
C LYS A 271 -18.50 25.63 18.18
N GLY A 272 -17.17 25.64 18.13
CA GLY A 272 -16.33 24.84 19.01
C GLY A 272 -16.50 25.21 20.51
N PRO A 273 -16.05 24.36 21.45
CA PRO A 273 -16.29 24.56 22.88
C PRO A 273 -15.76 25.90 23.42
N LYS A 274 -14.63 26.40 22.89
CA LYS A 274 -14.07 27.71 23.30
C LYS A 274 -14.86 28.88 22.74
N SER A 275 -15.29 28.79 21.48
CA SER A 275 -16.14 29.83 20.86
C SER A 275 -17.53 29.90 21.49
N GLN A 276 -18.08 28.77 21.99
CA GLN A 276 -19.26 28.78 22.86
C GLN A 276 -19.01 29.52 24.19
N GLN A 277 -17.93 29.21 24.91
CA GLN A 277 -17.59 29.89 26.18
C GLN A 277 -17.31 31.39 25.99
N LEU A 278 -16.59 31.79 24.94
CA LEU A 278 -16.33 33.20 24.63
C LEU A 278 -17.60 33.98 24.25
N SER A 279 -18.61 33.29 23.68
CA SER A 279 -19.90 33.91 23.38
C SER A 279 -20.73 34.25 24.62
N SER A 280 -20.46 33.63 25.78
CA SER A 280 -21.22 33.85 27.02
C SER A 280 -20.76 35.04 27.86
N GLY A 281 -19.67 35.74 27.51
CA GLY A 281 -19.21 36.87 28.33
C GLY A 281 -18.11 37.76 27.74
N LEU A 282 -18.44 39.04 27.52
CA LEU A 282 -17.59 40.25 27.62
C LEU A 282 -16.26 40.34 26.82
N ALA A 283 -15.86 39.33 26.04
CA ALA A 283 -14.57 39.30 25.34
C ALA A 283 -14.48 40.18 24.07
N ARG A 284 -15.62 40.64 23.51
CA ARG A 284 -15.70 41.35 22.21
C ARG A 284 -14.94 42.70 22.11
N SER A 285 -14.41 43.23 23.21
CA SER A 285 -13.75 44.55 23.23
C SER A 285 -12.24 44.52 22.93
N LEU A 286 -11.55 43.37 23.08
CA LEU A 286 -10.08 43.32 23.13
C LEU A 286 -9.39 42.88 21.83
N LEU A 287 -10.14 42.40 20.83
CA LEU A 287 -9.59 41.92 19.56
C LEU A 287 -9.33 43.03 18.52
N LYS A 288 -9.71 44.28 18.79
CA LYS A 288 -9.36 45.44 17.95
C LYS A 288 -7.96 45.98 18.29
N ASN A 289 -6.93 45.28 17.83
CA ASN A 289 -5.58 45.81 17.71
C ASN A 289 -5.00 45.37 16.36
N ASP A 290 -4.95 46.30 15.40
CA ASP A 290 -4.48 46.05 14.05
C ASP A 290 -3.00 45.64 14.03
N LYS A 291 -2.75 44.33 13.92
CA LYS A 291 -1.46 43.84 13.43
C LYS A 291 -1.45 44.03 11.91
N MET A 292 -0.47 44.76 11.39
CA MET A 292 -0.16 44.74 9.95
C MET A 292 0.34 43.36 9.55
N ILE A 293 -0.59 42.49 9.14
CA ILE A 293 -0.31 41.17 8.57
C ILE A 293 -0.39 41.30 7.04
N PRO A 294 0.55 40.73 6.26
CA PRO A 294 0.48 40.75 4.80
C PRO A 294 -0.80 40.08 4.28
N ASN A 295 -1.39 40.64 3.22
CA ASN A 295 -2.58 40.11 2.55
C ASN A 295 -2.24 38.82 1.78
N ASN A 296 -2.10 37.72 2.52
CA ASN A 296 -1.67 36.41 2.04
C ASN A 296 -2.79 35.65 1.29
N LYS A 297 -3.29 36.23 0.20
CA LYS A 297 -4.09 35.50 -0.80
C LYS A 297 -3.22 34.46 -1.50
N VAL A 298 -3.18 33.24 -0.96
CA VAL A 298 -2.34 32.15 -1.47
C VAL A 298 -2.99 31.50 -2.69
N ASN A 299 -2.18 30.99 -3.63
CA ASN A 299 -2.64 30.15 -4.75
C ASN A 299 -3.69 30.81 -5.66
N LYS A 300 -3.45 32.05 -6.12
CA LYS A 300 -4.19 32.58 -7.28
C LYS A 300 -3.84 31.79 -8.54
N THR A 301 -4.81 31.07 -9.09
CA THR A 301 -4.69 30.35 -10.36
C THR A 301 -5.82 30.77 -11.31
N ALA A 302 -5.79 30.30 -12.57
CA ALA A 302 -6.87 30.54 -13.52
C ALA A 302 -8.21 29.91 -13.07
N LEU A 303 -8.17 28.85 -12.25
CA LEU A 303 -9.34 28.18 -11.67
C LEU A 303 -9.76 28.79 -10.32
N HIS A 304 -8.82 29.36 -9.57
CA HIS A 304 -9.06 29.99 -8.26
C HIS A 304 -8.54 31.45 -8.24
N PRO A 305 -9.22 32.39 -8.91
CA PRO A 305 -8.75 33.79 -9.01
C PRO A 305 -8.76 34.56 -7.69
N GLY A 306 -9.56 34.11 -6.71
CA GLY A 306 -9.56 34.64 -5.34
C GLY A 306 -8.32 34.22 -4.52
N GLY A 307 -7.75 33.05 -4.84
CA GLY A 307 -6.88 32.29 -3.94
C GLY A 307 -7.65 31.43 -2.94
N VAL A 308 -6.94 30.66 -2.13
CA VAL A 308 -7.45 30.07 -0.89
C VAL A 308 -6.95 30.92 0.26
N GLU A 309 -7.87 31.41 1.11
CA GLU A 309 -7.53 32.23 2.26
C GLU A 309 -7.62 31.38 3.54
N PRO A 310 -6.60 31.41 4.43
CA PRO A 310 -6.79 31.03 5.82
C PRO A 310 -7.89 31.89 6.43
N ALA A 311 -8.76 31.29 7.23
CA ALA A 311 -10.07 31.86 7.52
C ALA A 311 -10.06 32.88 8.69
N HIS A 312 -9.18 33.88 8.60
CA HIS A 312 -8.86 34.88 9.64
C HIS A 312 -10.06 35.71 10.17
N GLU A 313 -11.23 35.65 9.52
CA GLU A 313 -12.43 36.43 9.87
C GLU A 313 -13.63 35.56 10.31
N ARG A 314 -13.48 34.23 10.43
CA ARG A 314 -14.53 33.33 10.98
C ARG A 314 -14.18 32.80 12.37
N GLU A 315 -15.20 32.39 13.13
CA GLU A 315 -14.97 31.54 14.30
C GLU A 315 -14.50 30.14 13.82
N HIS A 316 -13.48 29.58 14.47
CA HIS A 316 -12.91 28.28 14.08
C HIS A 316 -13.88 27.13 14.36
N THR A 317 -13.87 26.13 13.49
CA THR A 317 -14.66 24.90 13.64
C THR A 317 -14.10 24.01 14.75
N GLU A 318 -14.93 23.11 15.29
CA GLU A 318 -14.53 22.12 16.30
C GLU A 318 -13.32 21.28 15.83
N LEU A 319 -13.25 20.94 14.54
CA LEU A 319 -12.10 20.26 13.94
C LEU A 319 -10.82 21.11 13.96
N GLU A 320 -10.91 22.40 13.66
CA GLU A 320 -9.77 23.33 13.68
C GLU A 320 -9.29 23.54 15.12
N GLU A 321 -10.21 23.74 16.08
CA GLU A 321 -9.88 23.80 17.52
C GLU A 321 -9.21 22.48 17.99
N GLU A 322 -9.75 21.29 17.62
CA GLU A 322 -9.20 19.98 18.01
C GLU A 322 -7.79 19.72 17.45
N LEU A 323 -7.55 20.03 16.17
CA LEU A 323 -6.23 19.84 15.53
C LEU A 323 -5.17 20.81 16.09
N HIS A 324 -5.57 22.02 16.48
CA HIS A 324 -4.66 22.95 17.15
C HIS A 324 -4.28 22.49 18.57
N GLU A 325 -5.27 22.04 19.34
CA GLU A 325 -5.05 21.58 20.72
C GLU A 325 -4.23 20.29 20.79
N LYS A 326 -4.56 19.28 19.98
CA LYS A 326 -3.89 17.97 20.03
C LYS A 326 -2.60 17.93 19.22
N ALA A 327 -2.57 18.57 18.05
CA ALA A 327 -1.50 18.40 17.06
C ALA A 327 -0.75 19.70 16.73
N HIS A 328 -1.07 20.80 17.42
CA HIS A 328 -0.43 22.12 17.23
C HIS A 328 -0.43 22.59 15.76
N ILE A 329 -1.48 22.23 15.02
CA ILE A 329 -1.70 22.75 13.67
C ILE A 329 -2.07 24.24 13.75
N ASP A 330 -1.37 25.04 12.97
CA ASP A 330 -1.56 26.49 12.87
C ASP A 330 -2.64 26.80 11.82
N TYR A 331 -3.92 26.79 12.24
CA TYR A 331 -5.07 27.08 11.37
C TYR A 331 -5.13 28.53 10.86
N ASP A 332 -4.42 29.45 11.51
CA ASP A 332 -4.28 30.83 11.03
C ASP A 332 -3.33 30.88 9.83
N ARG A 333 -2.36 29.97 9.77
CA ARG A 333 -1.37 29.91 8.69
C ARG A 333 -1.71 28.93 7.57
N VAL A 334 -2.39 27.82 7.88
CA VAL A 334 -2.59 26.69 6.97
C VAL A 334 -4.08 26.45 6.75
N ALA A 335 -4.51 26.48 5.48
CA ALA A 335 -5.90 26.16 5.14
C ALA A 335 -6.20 24.67 5.39
N ILE A 336 -7.06 24.38 6.37
CA ILE A 336 -7.54 23.02 6.66
C ILE A 336 -8.74 22.73 5.75
N ILE A 337 -8.64 21.66 4.94
CA ILE A 337 -9.63 21.26 3.94
C ILE A 337 -10.29 19.92 4.38
N PRO A 338 -11.43 19.96 5.08
CA PRO A 338 -12.05 18.76 5.64
C PRO A 338 -12.97 18.04 4.65
N ASN A 339 -12.84 16.70 4.61
CA ASN A 339 -13.68 15.76 3.88
C ASN A 339 -14.05 16.22 2.45
N PRO A 340 -13.08 16.68 1.63
CA PRO A 340 -13.35 17.27 0.33
C PRO A 340 -14.00 16.30 -0.65
N SER A 341 -14.74 16.87 -1.61
CA SER A 341 -15.35 16.10 -2.69
C SER A 341 -14.28 15.53 -3.63
N VAL A 342 -14.60 14.43 -4.31
CA VAL A 342 -13.74 13.81 -5.33
C VAL A 342 -13.32 14.84 -6.39
N ALA A 343 -14.26 15.67 -6.87
CA ALA A 343 -13.96 16.69 -7.87
C ALA A 343 -12.97 17.75 -7.36
N ALA A 344 -13.10 18.21 -6.10
CA ALA A 344 -12.16 19.15 -5.51
C ALA A 344 -10.75 18.54 -5.34
N LEU A 345 -10.67 17.24 -5.01
CA LEU A 345 -9.40 16.51 -4.92
C LEU A 345 -8.73 16.32 -6.29
N TYR A 346 -9.50 16.15 -7.37
CA TYR A 346 -8.98 16.17 -8.74
C TYR A 346 -8.51 17.57 -9.15
N GLU A 347 -9.30 18.62 -8.89
CA GLU A 347 -8.90 20.02 -9.13
C GLU A 347 -7.57 20.35 -8.42
N ASP A 348 -7.45 20.03 -7.13
CA ASP A 348 -6.23 20.32 -6.37
C ASP A 348 -5.03 19.44 -6.78
N ALA A 349 -5.22 18.13 -7.04
CA ALA A 349 -4.12 17.27 -7.48
C ALA A 349 -3.52 17.74 -8.82
N LEU A 350 -4.37 18.10 -9.79
CA LEU A 350 -3.93 18.55 -11.12
C LEU A 350 -3.26 19.93 -11.11
N VAL A 351 -3.51 20.76 -10.07
CA VAL A 351 -2.97 22.12 -9.96
C VAL A 351 -1.73 22.19 -9.06
N TYR A 352 -1.65 21.36 -8.01
CA TYR A 352 -0.59 21.47 -6.98
C TYR A 352 0.33 20.24 -6.86
N GLU A 353 0.01 19.09 -7.48
CA GLU A 353 0.86 17.89 -7.42
C GLU A 353 1.52 17.57 -8.77
N MET A 354 2.84 17.81 -8.84
CA MET A 354 3.62 17.54 -10.05
C MET A 354 3.55 16.05 -10.44
N GLY A 355 3.20 15.81 -11.70
CA GLY A 355 3.06 14.47 -12.27
C GLY A 355 1.67 13.85 -12.15
N SER A 356 0.72 14.48 -11.45
CA SER A 356 -0.68 14.03 -11.47
C SER A 356 -1.32 14.35 -12.82
N ALA A 357 -2.13 13.42 -13.35
CA ALA A 357 -2.92 13.61 -14.56
C ALA A 357 -4.26 12.86 -14.49
N VAL A 358 -5.07 12.98 -15.53
CA VAL A 358 -6.28 12.17 -15.72
C VAL A 358 -6.02 11.18 -16.85
N ALA A 359 -6.26 9.89 -16.59
CA ALA A 359 -6.22 8.82 -17.59
C ALA A 359 -7.46 8.86 -18.51
N SER A 360 -7.44 8.15 -19.64
CA SER A 360 -8.57 8.08 -20.59
C SER A 360 -9.86 7.51 -19.96
N SER A 361 -9.73 6.69 -18.91
CA SER A 361 -10.81 6.19 -18.06
C SER A 361 -11.44 7.24 -17.13
N GLY A 362 -10.82 8.41 -17.01
CA GLY A 362 -11.19 9.45 -16.04
C GLY A 362 -10.56 9.26 -14.64
N ALA A 363 -9.78 8.21 -14.40
CA ALA A 363 -9.08 8.01 -13.12
C ALA A 363 -7.92 9.01 -12.93
N LEU A 364 -7.64 9.41 -11.68
CA LEU A 364 -6.50 10.27 -11.32
C LEU A 364 -5.23 9.42 -11.29
N THR A 365 -4.21 9.76 -12.06
CA THR A 365 -2.87 9.18 -11.92
C THR A 365 -2.05 9.97 -10.90
N ALA A 366 -1.23 9.27 -10.12
CA ALA A 366 -0.33 9.88 -9.13
C ALA A 366 0.95 9.07 -8.95
N TYR A 367 2.05 9.74 -8.60
CA TYR A 367 3.34 9.12 -8.28
C TYR A 367 3.66 9.20 -6.78
N SER A 368 4.17 8.10 -6.23
CA SER A 368 4.57 7.97 -4.82
C SER A 368 6.07 8.22 -4.57
N GLY A 369 6.74 8.85 -5.55
CA GLY A 369 8.16 9.22 -5.47
C GLY A 369 9.09 8.00 -5.41
N ALA A 370 10.18 8.12 -4.65
CA ALA A 370 11.21 7.08 -4.54
C ALA A 370 10.77 5.82 -3.75
N LYS A 371 9.51 5.72 -3.33
CA LYS A 371 8.94 4.59 -2.61
C LYS A 371 7.69 4.12 -3.35
N THR A 372 7.84 3.14 -4.22
CA THR A 372 6.75 2.52 -5.00
C THR A 372 6.12 1.32 -4.29
N GLY A 373 6.45 1.12 -3.02
CA GLY A 373 5.99 0.05 -2.15
C GLY A 373 6.29 0.35 -0.67
N ARG A 374 5.84 -0.55 0.22
CA ARG A 374 6.03 -0.44 1.67
C ARG A 374 7.51 -0.47 2.06
N SER A 375 7.83 0.10 3.22
CA SER A 375 9.16 0.08 3.85
C SER A 375 9.15 -0.67 5.20
N PRO A 376 9.03 -2.02 5.24
CA PRO A 376 9.04 -2.78 6.49
C PRO A 376 10.31 -2.59 7.34
N SER A 377 11.44 -2.26 6.70
CA SER A 377 12.67 -1.82 7.34
C SER A 377 12.50 -0.65 8.31
N ASP A 378 11.56 0.25 7.99
CA ASP A 378 11.37 1.56 8.59
C ASP A 378 10.02 1.68 9.34
N LYS A 379 9.21 0.60 9.38
CA LYS A 379 8.11 0.40 10.35
C LYS A 379 8.67 0.47 11.77
N ARG A 380 7.96 1.14 12.68
CA ARG A 380 8.26 1.23 14.11
C ARG A 380 6.99 1.14 14.93
N ILE A 381 7.07 0.54 16.11
CA ILE A 381 6.02 0.59 17.13
C ILE A 381 6.66 1.21 18.38
N VAL A 382 5.97 2.19 18.98
CA VAL A 382 6.44 2.81 20.22
C VAL A 382 6.42 1.77 21.34
N LYS A 383 7.56 1.60 22.01
CA LYS A 383 7.64 0.74 23.19
C LYS A 383 7.19 1.54 24.40
N GLU A 384 5.94 1.38 24.79
CA GLU A 384 5.31 2.06 25.92
C GLU A 384 4.51 1.06 26.80
N PRO A 385 4.26 1.37 28.08
CA PRO A 385 3.81 0.37 29.07
C PRO A 385 2.44 -0.27 28.81
N SER A 386 1.55 0.36 28.04
CA SER A 386 0.19 -0.14 27.76
C SER A 386 0.12 -1.21 26.67
N SER A 387 1.21 -1.41 25.93
CA SER A 387 1.32 -2.42 24.85
C SER A 387 2.62 -3.24 24.86
N GLU A 388 3.65 -2.84 25.61
CA GLU A 388 4.98 -3.45 25.47
C GLU A 388 5.09 -4.95 25.76
N ASN A 389 4.12 -5.51 26.50
CA ASN A 389 4.08 -6.94 26.86
C ASN A 389 3.26 -7.79 25.87
N ASP A 390 2.40 -7.16 25.06
CA ASP A 390 1.56 -7.82 24.06
C ASP A 390 2.20 -7.84 22.66
N ILE A 391 3.01 -6.83 22.34
CA ILE A 391 3.66 -6.71 21.03
C ILE A 391 4.74 -7.77 20.82
N TRP A 392 4.63 -8.51 19.71
CA TRP A 392 5.67 -9.44 19.24
C TRP A 392 6.83 -8.66 18.63
N TRP A 393 7.75 -8.21 19.51
CA TRP A 393 8.96 -7.49 19.16
C TRP A 393 9.89 -8.34 18.28
N GLY A 394 10.45 -7.73 17.23
CA GLY A 394 11.33 -8.46 16.30
C GLY A 394 11.70 -7.66 15.04
N PRO A 395 12.10 -8.33 13.95
CA PRO A 395 12.51 -7.66 12.72
C PRO A 395 11.36 -6.93 12.00
N VAL A 396 10.10 -7.28 12.30
CA VAL A 396 8.90 -6.57 11.82
C VAL A 396 8.54 -5.42 12.77
N ASN A 397 8.17 -5.75 14.01
CA ASN A 397 7.78 -4.78 15.02
C ASN A 397 9.04 -4.32 15.75
N LYS A 398 9.68 -3.31 15.17
CA LYS A 398 10.90 -2.71 15.71
C LYS A 398 10.53 -1.66 16.76
N PRO A 399 11.11 -1.73 17.98
CA PRO A 399 10.80 -0.77 19.05
C PRO A 399 11.30 0.63 18.73
N MET A 400 10.60 1.62 19.28
CA MET A 400 10.93 3.05 19.24
C MET A 400 10.68 3.63 20.63
N ALA A 401 11.62 4.44 21.15
CA ALA A 401 11.42 5.12 22.42
C ALA A 401 10.33 6.22 22.28
N PRO A 402 9.50 6.47 23.30
CA PRO A 402 8.46 7.52 23.25
C PRO A 402 9.00 8.91 22.88
N GLU A 403 10.18 9.30 23.35
CA GLU A 403 10.79 10.60 23.01
C GLU A 403 11.26 10.66 21.54
N VAL A 404 11.76 9.56 20.99
CA VAL A 404 12.09 9.44 19.55
C VAL A 404 10.82 9.56 18.69
N TRP A 405 9.72 8.98 19.16
CA TRP A 405 8.43 9.11 18.50
C TRP A 405 7.92 10.56 18.53
N LYS A 406 7.98 11.26 19.67
CA LYS A 406 7.63 12.69 19.76
C LYS A 406 8.44 13.55 18.78
N ILE A 407 9.75 13.30 18.66
CA ILE A 407 10.60 13.99 17.67
C ILE A 407 10.10 13.76 16.23
N ASN A 408 9.71 12.54 15.87
CA ASN A 408 9.16 12.27 14.53
C ASN A 408 7.75 12.87 14.35
N ARG A 409 6.90 12.84 15.38
CA ARG A 409 5.57 13.48 15.38
C ARG A 409 5.69 14.99 15.14
N GLU A 410 6.53 15.67 15.90
CA GLU A 410 6.75 17.11 15.80
C GLU A 410 7.27 17.49 14.40
N ARG A 411 8.20 16.69 13.84
CA ARG A 411 8.67 16.88 12.46
C ARG A 411 7.59 16.72 11.39
N ALA A 412 6.57 15.89 11.64
CA ALA A 412 5.42 15.76 10.74
C ALA A 412 4.47 16.96 10.89
N VAL A 413 4.21 17.41 12.12
CA VAL A 413 3.44 18.63 12.44
C VAL A 413 4.10 19.87 11.83
N ASP A 414 5.41 20.08 12.02
CA ASP A 414 6.20 21.16 11.41
C ASP A 414 6.06 21.18 9.87
N TYR A 415 6.11 20.01 9.24
CA TYR A 415 5.95 19.90 7.80
C TYR A 415 4.53 20.28 7.36
N LEU A 416 3.49 19.82 8.07
CA LEU A 416 2.10 20.17 7.82
C LEU A 416 1.88 21.69 8.02
N ASN A 417 2.45 22.27 9.07
CA ASN A 417 2.45 23.71 9.38
C ASN A 417 3.27 24.59 8.41
N THR A 418 4.07 23.99 7.53
CA THR A 418 4.75 24.70 6.42
C THR A 418 4.06 24.52 5.07
N ARG A 419 2.92 23.81 5.00
CA ARG A 419 2.10 23.76 3.78
C ARG A 419 1.24 25.02 3.65
N THR A 420 0.72 25.27 2.45
CA THR A 420 -0.31 26.30 2.23
C THR A 420 -1.73 25.78 2.48
N ARG A 421 -1.90 24.45 2.46
CA ARG A 421 -3.13 23.71 2.76
C ARG A 421 -2.78 22.33 3.31
N ILE A 422 -3.68 21.74 4.09
CA ILE A 422 -3.69 20.32 4.43
C ILE A 422 -5.11 19.77 4.28
N TYR A 423 -5.22 18.50 3.96
CA TYR A 423 -6.49 17.81 3.84
C TYR A 423 -6.74 16.98 5.09
N VAL A 424 -8.00 16.95 5.53
CA VAL A 424 -8.46 16.05 6.60
C VAL A 424 -9.48 15.10 6.00
N VAL A 425 -9.31 13.80 6.24
CA VAL A 425 -10.28 12.76 5.86
C VAL A 425 -10.66 11.97 7.11
N ASP A 426 -11.93 12.05 7.47
CA ASP A 426 -12.55 11.34 8.57
C ASP A 426 -13.35 10.15 8.03
N GLY A 427 -13.12 8.96 8.59
CA GLY A 427 -13.85 7.76 8.20
C GLY A 427 -13.69 6.60 9.17
N TYR A 428 -14.43 5.52 8.93
CA TYR A 428 -14.37 4.33 9.76
C TYR A 428 -13.47 3.24 9.15
N ALA A 429 -12.88 2.45 10.04
CA ALA A 429 -12.32 1.15 9.71
C ALA A 429 -13.11 0.06 10.44
N GLY A 430 -13.64 -0.92 9.69
CA GLY A 430 -14.59 -1.94 10.16
C GLY A 430 -16.05 -1.62 9.83
N TRP A 431 -16.73 -2.49 9.10
CA TRP A 431 -18.16 -2.33 8.74
C TRP A 431 -19.15 -2.75 9.83
N ASP A 432 -18.75 -3.53 10.85
CA ASP A 432 -19.61 -3.81 12.01
C ASP A 432 -19.54 -2.63 12.99
N GLU A 433 -20.63 -1.87 13.10
CA GLU A 433 -20.74 -0.67 13.97
C GLU A 433 -20.35 -0.91 15.43
N LYS A 434 -20.45 -2.15 15.93
CA LYS A 434 -20.03 -2.52 17.29
C LYS A 434 -18.50 -2.45 17.49
N TYR A 435 -17.74 -2.58 16.41
CA TYR A 435 -16.28 -2.68 16.41
C TYR A 435 -15.59 -1.65 15.51
N ARG A 436 -16.34 -0.81 14.77
CA ARG A 436 -15.78 0.22 13.89
C ARG A 436 -14.97 1.25 14.69
N ILE A 437 -13.75 1.54 14.26
CA ILE A 437 -12.93 2.62 14.85
C ILE A 437 -12.98 3.87 13.96
N ARG A 438 -13.00 5.05 14.58
CA ARG A 438 -12.93 6.34 13.87
C ARG A 438 -11.48 6.69 13.56
N VAL A 439 -11.16 6.89 12.29
CA VAL A 439 -9.83 7.25 11.80
C VAL A 439 -9.87 8.65 11.19
N ARG A 440 -9.02 9.55 11.69
CA ARG A 440 -8.74 10.85 11.08
C ARG A 440 -7.40 10.81 10.37
N VAL A 441 -7.37 11.18 9.10
CA VAL A 441 -6.13 11.29 8.31
C VAL A 441 -5.87 12.75 8.02
N VAL A 442 -4.67 13.24 8.38
CA VAL A 442 -4.19 14.58 8.09
C VAL A 442 -3.01 14.47 7.11
N CYS A 443 -3.15 14.99 5.89
CA CYS A 443 -2.15 14.83 4.84
C CYS A 443 -1.95 16.08 3.97
N ALA A 444 -0.75 16.20 3.38
CA ALA A 444 -0.40 17.36 2.53
C ALA A 444 -0.79 17.21 1.04
N ARG A 445 -1.20 16.01 0.59
CA ARG A 445 -1.53 15.70 -0.81
C ARG A 445 -3.01 15.34 -0.98
N ALA A 446 -3.63 15.89 -2.01
CA ALA A 446 -4.99 15.58 -2.44
C ALA A 446 -5.08 14.12 -2.93
N TYR A 447 -4.01 13.62 -3.55
CA TYR A 447 -3.82 12.19 -3.84
C TYR A 447 -4.05 11.32 -2.59
N HIS A 448 -3.33 11.60 -1.50
CA HIS A 448 -3.43 10.82 -0.26
C HIS A 448 -4.81 10.94 0.41
N ALA A 449 -5.43 12.12 0.32
CA ALA A 449 -6.79 12.32 0.79
C ALA A 449 -7.81 11.51 -0.02
N LEU A 450 -7.71 11.50 -1.36
CA LEU A 450 -8.59 10.72 -2.23
C LEU A 450 -8.40 9.22 -2.01
N PHE A 451 -7.15 8.77 -1.85
CA PHE A 451 -6.85 7.39 -1.48
C PHE A 451 -7.55 6.99 -0.18
N MET A 452 -7.38 7.74 0.92
CA MET A 452 -8.01 7.37 2.19
C MET A 452 -9.53 7.57 2.18
N ARG A 453 -10.06 8.49 1.37
CA ARG A 453 -11.50 8.63 1.12
C ARG A 453 -12.08 7.42 0.37
N ASN A 454 -11.27 6.72 -0.44
CA ASN A 454 -11.66 5.47 -1.08
C ASN A 454 -11.49 4.27 -0.14
N MET A 455 -10.39 4.19 0.61
CA MET A 455 -10.06 3.02 1.45
C MET A 455 -10.73 3.00 2.84
N LEU A 456 -11.09 4.15 3.42
CA LEU A 456 -11.93 4.20 4.63
C LEU A 456 -13.42 4.16 4.27
N ILE A 457 -14.22 3.65 5.20
CA ILE A 457 -15.67 3.66 5.11
C ILE A 457 -16.14 5.09 5.37
N ARG A 458 -16.83 5.68 4.39
CA ARG A 458 -17.24 7.09 4.42
C ARG A 458 -18.46 7.27 5.35
N PRO A 459 -18.39 8.12 6.38
CA PRO A 459 -19.53 8.39 7.25
C PRO A 459 -20.66 9.13 6.48
N PRO A 460 -21.93 8.98 6.89
CA PRO A 460 -22.99 9.88 6.49
C PRO A 460 -22.70 11.31 6.98
N ARG A 461 -23.32 12.31 6.35
CA ARG A 461 -23.03 13.74 6.60
C ARG A 461 -23.20 14.13 8.06
N GLU A 462 -24.23 13.61 8.72
CA GLU A 462 -24.53 13.85 10.13
C GLU A 462 -23.47 13.30 11.10
N GLU A 463 -22.85 12.15 10.80
CA GLU A 463 -21.77 11.58 11.65
C GLU A 463 -20.45 12.35 11.52
N LEU A 464 -20.32 13.25 10.53
CA LEU A 464 -19.13 14.09 10.33
C LEU A 464 -19.14 15.39 11.15
N GLU A 465 -20.31 15.85 11.62
CA GLU A 465 -20.43 17.17 12.27
C GLU A 465 -19.73 17.24 13.64
N HIS A 466 -19.76 16.14 14.40
CA HIS A 466 -19.06 15.96 15.68
C HIS A 466 -18.14 14.74 15.66
N PHE A 467 -17.38 14.58 14.56
CA PHE A 467 -16.47 13.46 14.42
C PHE A 467 -15.20 13.67 15.26
N HIS A 468 -15.04 12.87 16.32
CA HIS A 468 -13.79 12.74 17.05
C HIS A 468 -13.12 11.40 16.72
N PRO A 469 -11.85 11.37 16.27
CA PRO A 469 -11.15 10.13 15.97
C PRO A 469 -10.86 9.29 17.22
N ASP A 470 -10.89 7.98 17.03
CA ASP A 470 -10.23 7.02 17.92
C ASP A 470 -8.74 6.91 17.59
N TYR A 471 -8.35 7.06 16.31
CA TYR A 471 -6.96 7.08 15.85
C TYR A 471 -6.70 8.22 14.84
N THR A 472 -5.53 8.85 14.92
CA THR A 472 -5.11 9.92 13.97
C THR A 472 -3.83 9.54 13.22
N ILE A 473 -3.81 9.79 11.91
CA ILE A 473 -2.66 9.56 11.02
C ILE A 473 -2.13 10.91 10.49
N TYR A 474 -0.90 11.26 10.85
CA TYR A 474 -0.19 12.40 10.26
C TYR A 474 0.70 11.91 9.11
N ASN A 475 0.23 12.11 7.89
CA ASN A 475 0.98 11.80 6.67
C ASN A 475 1.75 13.04 6.19
N ALA A 476 2.99 13.13 6.66
CA ALA A 476 4.02 14.06 6.19
C ALA A 476 5.01 13.35 5.24
N GLY A 477 4.50 12.41 4.42
CA GLY A 477 5.31 11.47 3.64
C GLY A 477 6.39 12.08 2.75
N SER A 478 6.14 13.25 2.17
CA SER A 478 7.12 13.98 1.34
C SER A 478 8.24 14.67 2.16
N PHE A 479 8.27 14.54 3.49
CA PHE A 479 9.29 15.09 4.38
C PHE A 479 10.08 13.97 5.08
N PRO A 480 11.42 13.98 5.06
CA PRO A 480 12.20 12.86 5.59
C PRO A 480 12.25 12.83 7.13
N ALA A 481 12.26 11.62 7.67
CA ALA A 481 12.70 11.34 9.03
C ALA A 481 14.19 11.74 9.19
N ASN A 482 14.57 12.15 10.40
CA ASN A 482 15.96 12.47 10.67
C ASN A 482 16.77 11.18 10.86
N ARG A 483 17.61 10.85 9.87
CA ARG A 483 18.50 9.67 9.89
C ARG A 483 19.47 9.59 11.09
N PHE A 484 19.66 10.71 11.80
CA PHE A 484 20.53 10.82 12.98
C PHE A 484 19.76 10.75 14.31
N THR A 485 18.43 10.65 14.29
CA THR A 485 17.64 10.33 15.50
C THR A 485 17.81 8.85 15.83
N GLU A 486 17.90 8.51 17.12
CA GLU A 486 18.08 7.14 17.59
C GLU A 486 17.04 6.17 17.01
N GLY A 487 17.48 4.96 16.62
CA GLY A 487 16.63 3.93 16.05
C GLY A 487 16.15 4.18 14.61
N MET A 488 16.50 5.31 13.98
CA MET A 488 16.22 5.54 12.55
C MET A 488 17.24 4.81 11.65
N THR A 489 16.73 4.17 10.59
CA THR A 489 17.54 3.38 9.64
C THR A 489 17.70 4.02 8.27
N SER A 490 16.90 5.04 7.97
CA SER A 490 16.88 5.72 6.67
C SER A 490 16.29 7.12 6.81
N GLY A 491 15.96 7.76 5.68
CA GLY A 491 15.12 8.97 5.66
C GLY A 491 13.61 8.68 5.80
N THR A 492 13.20 7.42 5.89
CA THR A 492 11.81 6.98 6.03
C THR A 492 11.50 6.60 7.49
N SER A 493 10.28 6.86 7.95
CA SER A 493 9.75 6.29 9.19
C SER A 493 8.24 6.12 9.11
N VAL A 494 7.74 4.96 9.54
CA VAL A 494 6.31 4.63 9.62
C VAL A 494 6.03 4.15 11.04
N ALA A 495 5.65 5.06 11.92
CA ALA A 495 5.62 4.83 13.37
C ALA A 495 4.19 4.82 13.93
N ILE A 496 3.86 3.80 14.73
CA ILE A 496 2.56 3.65 15.41
C ILE A 496 2.74 3.72 16.92
N ASN A 497 1.90 4.50 17.60
CA ASN A 497 1.83 4.63 19.06
C ASN A 497 0.42 4.24 19.54
N PHE A 498 0.31 3.16 20.33
CA PHE A 498 -0.98 2.63 20.80
C PHE A 498 -1.57 3.38 22.00
N ALA A 499 -0.74 4.02 22.84
CA ALA A 499 -1.22 4.81 23.97
C ALA A 499 -1.81 6.15 23.51
N GLU A 500 -1.07 6.88 22.68
CA GLU A 500 -1.52 8.16 22.10
C GLU A 500 -2.54 7.96 20.96
N LYS A 501 -2.67 6.72 20.47
CA LYS A 501 -3.50 6.31 19.32
C LYS A 501 -3.18 7.06 18.03
N GLU A 502 -1.90 7.19 17.74
CA GLU A 502 -1.41 8.01 16.64
C GLU A 502 -0.43 7.27 15.73
N MET A 503 -0.48 7.61 14.45
CA MET A 503 0.43 7.13 13.42
C MET A 503 1.13 8.30 12.74
N VAL A 504 2.45 8.18 12.52
CA VAL A 504 3.28 9.20 11.87
C VAL A 504 3.98 8.58 10.65
N ILE A 505 3.84 9.21 9.49
CA ILE A 505 4.50 8.79 8.24
C ILE A 505 5.42 9.92 7.76
N LEU A 506 6.69 9.57 7.54
CA LEU A 506 7.76 10.44 7.04
C LEU A 506 8.58 9.70 5.98
N GLY A 507 9.03 10.43 4.95
CA GLY A 507 9.98 9.95 3.93
C GLY A 507 9.49 8.77 3.10
N THR A 508 8.19 8.67 2.87
CA THR A 508 7.54 7.72 1.94
C THR A 508 6.19 8.29 1.53
N GLU A 509 5.90 8.33 0.24
CA GLU A 509 4.63 8.82 -0.29
C GLU A 509 3.75 7.68 -0.83
N TYR A 510 4.13 6.43 -0.57
CA TYR A 510 3.37 5.23 -0.90
C TYR A 510 2.09 5.16 -0.06
N ALA A 511 0.92 5.32 -0.68
CA ALA A 511 -0.33 5.46 0.07
C ALA A 511 -0.73 4.17 0.83
N GLY A 512 -0.26 3.01 0.36
CA GLY A 512 -0.45 1.72 1.03
C GLY A 512 0.16 1.63 2.45
N GLU A 513 1.03 2.55 2.86
CA GLU A 513 1.45 2.65 4.27
C GLU A 513 0.30 3.12 5.17
N MET A 514 -0.57 4.04 4.72
CA MET A 514 -1.73 4.47 5.51
C MET A 514 -2.73 3.32 5.72
N LYS A 515 -3.07 2.60 4.63
CA LYS A 515 -3.90 1.37 4.68
C LYS A 515 -3.33 0.37 5.68
N LYS A 516 -2.08 -0.05 5.48
CA LYS A 516 -1.47 -1.11 6.30
C LYS A 516 -1.05 -0.65 7.71
N GLY A 517 -1.02 0.65 7.96
CA GLY A 517 -1.00 1.25 9.28
C GLY A 517 -2.28 1.00 10.06
N VAL A 518 -3.43 1.38 9.48
CA VAL A 518 -4.77 1.06 10.03
C VAL A 518 -4.90 -0.45 10.25
N PHE A 519 -4.50 -1.28 9.27
CA PHE A 519 -4.55 -2.73 9.42
C PHE A 519 -3.70 -3.28 10.58
N THR A 520 -2.51 -2.69 10.80
CA THR A 520 -1.66 -3.03 11.96
C THR A 520 -2.34 -2.64 13.28
N VAL A 521 -3.08 -1.52 13.31
CA VAL A 521 -3.88 -1.11 14.47
C VAL A 521 -5.01 -2.10 14.74
N LEU A 522 -5.78 -2.51 13.73
CA LEU A 522 -6.85 -3.51 13.91
C LEU A 522 -6.28 -4.85 14.39
N PHE A 523 -5.12 -5.29 13.87
CA PHE A 523 -4.42 -6.50 14.31
C PHE A 523 -3.99 -6.48 15.79
N TYR A 524 -3.91 -5.31 16.43
CA TYR A 524 -3.70 -5.17 17.87
C TYR A 524 -5.02 -5.00 18.63
N GLU A 525 -5.85 -4.06 18.20
CA GLU A 525 -7.05 -3.64 18.91
C GLU A 525 -8.12 -4.73 19.00
N MET A 526 -8.37 -5.45 17.90
CA MET A 526 -9.44 -6.44 17.84
C MET A 526 -9.18 -7.66 18.75
N PRO A 527 -7.99 -8.30 18.75
CA PRO A 527 -7.72 -9.42 19.65
C PRO A 527 -7.55 -9.04 21.13
N ILE A 528 -7.10 -7.82 21.42
CA ILE A 528 -6.83 -7.36 22.80
C ILE A 528 -8.09 -6.79 23.47
N LYS A 529 -8.80 -5.83 22.84
CA LYS A 529 -9.97 -5.17 23.46
C LYS A 529 -11.29 -5.88 23.20
N HIS A 530 -11.39 -6.71 22.17
CA HIS A 530 -12.66 -7.27 21.72
C HIS A 530 -12.65 -8.81 21.55
N ASN A 531 -11.49 -9.46 21.66
CA ASN A 531 -11.26 -10.87 21.29
C ASN A 531 -11.79 -11.23 19.88
N VAL A 532 -11.77 -10.26 18.97
CA VAL A 532 -12.16 -10.41 17.56
C VAL A 532 -10.94 -10.76 16.73
N LEU A 533 -11.10 -11.67 15.77
CA LEU A 533 -10.00 -12.19 14.96
C LEU A 533 -9.82 -11.35 13.68
N THR A 534 -8.75 -10.57 13.61
CA THR A 534 -8.33 -9.86 12.37
C THR A 534 -7.59 -10.79 11.41
N LEU A 535 -7.87 -10.64 10.11
CA LEU A 535 -7.51 -11.57 9.05
C LEU A 535 -7.02 -10.83 7.78
N HIS A 536 -5.94 -11.33 7.18
CA HIS A 536 -5.45 -10.87 5.87
C HIS A 536 -5.94 -11.80 4.77
N SER A 537 -7.18 -11.57 4.34
CA SER A 537 -7.93 -12.42 3.43
C SER A 537 -8.90 -11.59 2.61
N SER A 538 -9.17 -11.99 1.37
CA SER A 538 -10.43 -11.60 0.73
C SER A 538 -11.58 -12.45 1.26
N ALA A 539 -12.82 -11.98 1.13
CA ALA A 539 -14.00 -12.73 1.54
C ALA A 539 -15.17 -12.50 0.58
N ASN A 540 -15.98 -13.54 0.35
CA ASN A 540 -17.21 -13.44 -0.42
C ASN A 540 -18.32 -14.39 0.09
N GLU A 541 -19.56 -14.02 -0.19
CA GLU A 541 -20.77 -14.74 0.25
C GLU A 541 -21.52 -15.33 -0.94
N GLY A 542 -21.86 -16.62 -0.87
CA GLY A 542 -22.69 -17.27 -1.87
C GLY A 542 -24.18 -16.95 -1.70
N LYS A 543 -24.97 -17.25 -2.72
CA LYS A 543 -26.43 -16.96 -2.75
C LYS A 543 -27.25 -17.68 -1.65
N LYS A 544 -26.62 -18.54 -0.84
CA LYS A 544 -27.23 -19.22 0.32
C LYS A 544 -26.76 -18.67 1.67
N GLY A 545 -25.97 -17.59 1.69
CA GLY A 545 -25.33 -17.07 2.90
C GLY A 545 -24.01 -17.77 3.27
N ASP A 546 -23.52 -18.68 2.42
CA ASP A 546 -22.27 -19.41 2.64
C ASP A 546 -21.05 -18.48 2.43
N VAL A 547 -20.35 -18.13 3.50
CA VAL A 547 -19.17 -17.25 3.46
C VAL A 547 -17.89 -18.06 3.26
N THR A 548 -17.00 -17.57 2.39
CA THR A 548 -15.67 -18.13 2.16
C THR A 548 -14.58 -17.08 2.40
N LEU A 549 -13.54 -17.45 3.13
CA LEU A 549 -12.33 -16.65 3.39
C LEU A 549 -11.16 -17.17 2.53
N PHE A 550 -10.43 -16.28 1.86
CA PHE A 550 -9.27 -16.62 1.04
C PHE A 550 -8.02 -15.92 1.56
N PHE A 551 -7.12 -16.66 2.19
CA PHE A 551 -5.84 -16.18 2.69
C PHE A 551 -4.75 -16.30 1.62
N GLY A 552 -3.78 -15.41 1.59
CA GLY A 552 -2.70 -15.46 0.62
C GLY A 552 -1.91 -14.15 0.49
N LEU A 553 -0.69 -14.24 -0.03
CA LEU A 553 0.12 -13.06 -0.35
C LEU A 553 -0.26 -12.47 -1.72
N SER A 554 0.37 -11.35 -2.10
CA SER A 554 0.24 -10.80 -3.46
C SER A 554 0.61 -11.86 -4.51
N GLY A 555 -0.12 -11.90 -5.64
CA GLY A 555 0.13 -12.86 -6.73
C GLY A 555 -0.37 -14.31 -6.52
N THR A 556 -0.85 -14.66 -5.32
CA THR A 556 -1.45 -15.97 -5.01
C THR A 556 -2.91 -16.13 -5.49
N GLY A 557 -3.48 -15.10 -6.10
CA GLY A 557 -4.84 -15.13 -6.68
C GLY A 557 -5.97 -14.69 -5.76
N LYS A 558 -5.72 -14.21 -4.52
CA LYS A 558 -6.75 -13.72 -3.57
C LYS A 558 -7.91 -12.98 -4.27
N THR A 559 -7.60 -11.85 -4.91
CA THR A 559 -8.56 -10.94 -5.54
C THR A 559 -9.31 -11.61 -6.68
N THR A 560 -8.58 -12.25 -7.61
CA THR A 560 -9.10 -12.95 -8.80
C THR A 560 -10.02 -14.13 -8.45
N LEU A 561 -9.81 -14.79 -7.31
CA LEU A 561 -10.62 -15.91 -6.83
C LEU A 561 -11.80 -15.47 -5.94
N SER A 562 -11.68 -14.37 -5.19
CA SER A 562 -12.84 -13.75 -4.52
C SER A 562 -13.78 -13.03 -5.49
N ALA A 563 -13.26 -12.54 -6.62
CA ALA A 563 -14.02 -12.07 -7.77
C ALA A 563 -14.65 -13.26 -8.52
N ASP A 564 -15.71 -13.80 -7.95
CA ASP A 564 -16.62 -14.77 -8.57
C ASP A 564 -17.95 -14.08 -8.87
N PRO A 565 -18.40 -13.99 -10.14
CA PRO A 565 -19.66 -13.34 -10.50
C PRO A 565 -20.91 -14.02 -9.92
N ASN A 566 -20.78 -15.20 -9.31
CA ASN A 566 -21.88 -15.90 -8.62
C ASN A 566 -21.98 -15.56 -7.13
N ARG A 567 -21.01 -14.85 -6.56
CA ARG A 567 -20.85 -14.59 -5.12
C ARG A 567 -20.72 -13.08 -4.90
N ALA A 568 -21.21 -12.60 -3.76
CA ALA A 568 -21.12 -11.19 -3.41
C ALA A 568 -19.79 -10.91 -2.69
N LEU A 569 -18.98 -9.97 -3.20
CA LEU A 569 -17.69 -9.62 -2.60
C LEU A 569 -17.91 -8.85 -1.29
N ILE A 570 -17.33 -9.33 -0.19
CA ILE A 570 -17.31 -8.61 1.09
C ILE A 570 -16.09 -7.67 1.12
N GLY A 571 -14.92 -8.12 0.63
CA GLY A 571 -13.71 -7.30 0.47
C GLY A 571 -12.54 -8.08 -0.15
N ASP A 572 -11.47 -7.38 -0.55
CA ASP A 572 -10.34 -7.96 -1.30
C ASP A 572 -9.09 -8.30 -0.47
N ASP A 573 -8.94 -7.76 0.76
CA ASP A 573 -7.65 -7.87 1.47
C ASP A 573 -7.71 -7.93 3.01
N GLU A 574 -8.65 -7.24 3.68
CA GLU A 574 -8.62 -7.04 5.15
C GLU A 574 -9.99 -7.26 5.83
N HIS A 575 -10.08 -8.21 6.76
CA HIS A 575 -11.35 -8.60 7.42
C HIS A 575 -11.20 -8.85 8.92
N CYS A 576 -12.34 -8.90 9.61
CA CYS A 576 -12.45 -9.40 10.98
C CYS A 576 -13.57 -10.45 11.10
N TRP A 577 -13.34 -11.51 11.88
CA TRP A 577 -14.32 -12.53 12.27
C TRP A 577 -14.66 -12.35 13.76
N SER A 578 -15.91 -11.97 14.06
CA SER A 578 -16.41 -11.73 15.40
C SER A 578 -17.42 -12.82 15.83
N GLU A 579 -18.11 -12.63 16.96
CA GLU A 579 -19.28 -13.48 17.32
C GLU A 579 -20.52 -13.20 16.46
N ARG A 580 -20.50 -12.16 15.61
CA ARG A 580 -21.62 -11.80 14.71
C ARG A 580 -21.49 -12.31 13.28
N GLY A 581 -20.33 -12.82 12.87
CA GLY A 581 -20.04 -13.12 11.47
C GLY A 581 -18.71 -12.51 11.02
N VAL A 582 -18.63 -12.05 9.77
CA VAL A 582 -17.42 -11.46 9.17
C VAL A 582 -17.73 -10.07 8.61
N PHE A 583 -16.84 -9.10 8.87
CA PHE A 583 -16.90 -7.76 8.30
C PHE A 583 -15.58 -7.35 7.64
N ASN A 584 -15.66 -6.61 6.54
CA ASN A 584 -14.52 -5.94 5.90
C ASN A 584 -14.03 -4.80 6.80
N ILE A 585 -12.73 -4.51 6.78
CA ILE A 585 -12.13 -3.35 7.46
C ILE A 585 -12.26 -2.08 6.60
N GLU A 586 -12.37 -2.21 5.28
CA GLU A 586 -12.13 -1.15 4.29
C GLU A 586 -13.40 -0.69 3.55
N GLY A 587 -13.42 0.57 3.13
CA GLY A 587 -14.47 1.17 2.27
C GLY A 587 -14.21 1.07 0.76
N GLY A 588 -13.18 0.32 0.35
CA GLY A 588 -12.69 0.21 -1.02
C GLY A 588 -11.67 -0.92 -1.20
N CYS A 589 -11.17 -1.07 -2.42
CA CYS A 589 -10.15 -2.06 -2.81
C CYS A 589 -8.87 -1.36 -3.28
N TYR A 590 -7.73 -2.05 -3.15
CA TYR A 590 -6.40 -1.52 -3.56
C TYR A 590 -5.67 -2.51 -4.48
N ALA A 591 -6.31 -2.79 -5.61
CA ALA A 591 -5.92 -3.81 -6.59
C ALA A 591 -4.55 -3.53 -7.21
N LYS A 592 -3.85 -4.59 -7.63
CA LYS A 592 -2.64 -4.51 -8.45
C LYS A 592 -3.03 -4.30 -9.92
N CYS A 593 -2.31 -3.46 -10.65
CA CYS A 593 -2.65 -3.11 -12.04
C CYS A 593 -1.76 -3.76 -13.11
N ILE A 594 -0.61 -4.35 -12.76
CA ILE A 594 0.26 -4.97 -13.76
C ILE A 594 -0.42 -6.18 -14.42
N GLY A 595 -0.48 -6.21 -15.74
CA GLY A 595 -1.18 -7.21 -16.54
C GLY A 595 -2.71 -7.12 -16.52
N LEU A 596 -3.30 -6.06 -15.95
CA LEU A 596 -4.76 -5.88 -15.87
C LEU A 596 -5.38 -5.69 -17.27
N SER A 597 -6.38 -6.49 -17.60
CA SER A 597 -7.17 -6.33 -18.83
C SER A 597 -8.63 -6.72 -18.65
N ALA A 598 -9.50 -6.17 -19.48
CA ALA A 598 -10.95 -6.34 -19.39
C ALA A 598 -11.41 -7.81 -19.59
N GLU A 599 -10.62 -8.61 -20.31
CA GLU A 599 -10.91 -10.03 -20.56
C GLU A 599 -10.55 -10.93 -19.37
N LYS A 600 -9.57 -10.51 -18.55
CA LYS A 600 -9.07 -11.27 -17.39
C LYS A 600 -9.86 -10.95 -16.13
N GLU A 601 -10.01 -9.66 -15.82
CA GLU A 601 -10.53 -9.17 -14.54
C GLU A 601 -11.48 -7.96 -14.78
N PRO A 602 -12.64 -8.17 -15.44
CA PRO A 602 -13.52 -7.10 -15.92
C PRO A 602 -14.04 -6.16 -14.82
N ASP A 603 -14.43 -6.66 -13.65
CA ASP A 603 -14.90 -5.80 -12.55
C ASP A 603 -13.81 -4.85 -12.04
N ILE A 604 -12.55 -5.30 -11.98
CA ILE A 604 -11.42 -4.47 -11.57
C ILE A 604 -11.11 -3.43 -12.65
N PHE A 605 -11.11 -3.85 -13.92
CA PHE A 605 -10.89 -2.94 -15.06
C PHE A 605 -11.96 -1.83 -15.13
N ASN A 606 -13.24 -2.21 -15.00
CA ASN A 606 -14.37 -1.27 -14.99
C ASN A 606 -14.44 -0.39 -13.72
N ALA A 607 -13.78 -0.81 -12.64
CA ALA A 607 -13.60 0.00 -11.44
C ALA A 607 -12.48 1.05 -11.58
N VAL A 608 -11.66 1.02 -12.63
CA VAL A 608 -10.75 2.13 -12.96
C VAL A 608 -11.52 3.20 -13.73
N ARG A 609 -11.97 4.25 -13.02
CA ARG A 609 -12.75 5.36 -13.60
C ARG A 609 -12.61 6.65 -12.78
N PHE A 610 -13.32 7.71 -13.13
CA PHE A 610 -13.41 8.91 -12.28
C PHE A 610 -13.81 8.56 -10.84
N GLY A 611 -13.05 9.09 -9.87
CA GLY A 611 -13.09 8.73 -8.45
C GLY A 611 -12.05 7.71 -8.02
N SER A 612 -11.55 6.87 -8.93
CA SER A 612 -10.45 5.95 -8.69
C SER A 612 -9.10 6.67 -8.80
N VAL A 613 -8.07 6.10 -8.19
CA VAL A 613 -6.69 6.59 -8.24
C VAL A 613 -5.77 5.50 -8.75
N LEU A 614 -4.95 5.80 -9.76
CA LEU A 614 -3.90 4.94 -10.27
C LEU A 614 -2.54 5.41 -9.73
N GLU A 615 -1.83 4.54 -9.02
CA GLU A 615 -0.53 4.85 -8.41
C GLU A 615 0.61 4.18 -9.22
N ASN A 616 1.57 5.01 -9.63
CA ASN A 616 2.79 4.63 -10.36
C ASN A 616 2.59 3.93 -11.73
N VAL A 617 1.44 4.07 -12.37
CA VAL A 617 1.21 3.58 -13.74
C VAL A 617 1.91 4.46 -14.80
N VAL A 618 2.20 3.88 -15.96
CA VAL A 618 2.58 4.61 -17.17
C VAL A 618 1.36 4.74 -18.09
N PHE A 619 1.26 5.85 -18.82
CA PHE A 619 0.16 6.13 -19.74
C PHE A 619 0.64 7.02 -20.89
N ASP A 620 0.02 6.87 -22.06
CA ASP A 620 0.36 7.67 -23.23
C ASP A 620 -0.01 9.15 -23.04
N GLN A 621 0.86 10.07 -23.48
CA GLN A 621 0.67 11.50 -23.21
C GLN A 621 -0.34 12.18 -24.16
N GLU A 622 -0.69 11.55 -25.28
CA GLU A 622 -1.71 12.05 -26.22
C GLU A 622 -3.07 11.37 -25.98
N THR A 623 -3.13 10.03 -25.99
CA THR A 623 -4.41 9.29 -25.82
C THR A 623 -4.87 9.18 -24.37
N ARG A 624 -3.95 9.32 -23.40
CA ARG A 624 -4.16 9.11 -21.95
C ARG A 624 -4.50 7.66 -21.58
N GLU A 625 -4.38 6.72 -22.50
CA GLU A 625 -4.57 5.30 -22.22
C GLU A 625 -3.41 4.76 -21.36
N VAL A 626 -3.76 3.93 -20.38
CA VAL A 626 -2.82 3.36 -19.41
C VAL A 626 -2.20 2.11 -20.02
N ASP A 627 -0.87 2.03 -20.02
CA ASP A 627 -0.19 0.78 -20.29
C ASP A 627 -0.15 -0.02 -18.98
N TYR A 628 -0.91 -1.12 -18.94
CA TYR A 628 -0.96 -2.02 -17.80
C TYR A 628 0.12 -3.10 -17.83
N ASP A 629 0.86 -3.29 -18.92
CA ASP A 629 2.01 -4.20 -18.99
C ASP A 629 3.35 -3.45 -18.75
N ASP A 630 3.38 -2.12 -18.80
CA ASP A 630 4.54 -1.29 -18.44
C ASP A 630 4.83 -1.33 -16.91
N ALA A 631 6.03 -1.82 -16.57
CA ALA A 631 6.57 -1.89 -15.21
C ALA A 631 7.78 -0.98 -14.97
N THR A 632 8.08 -0.03 -15.86
CA THR A 632 9.32 0.79 -15.85
C THR A 632 9.49 1.65 -14.60
N LEU A 633 8.39 2.04 -13.94
CA LEU A 633 8.40 2.72 -12.64
C LEU A 633 8.39 1.72 -11.47
N THR A 634 7.61 0.64 -11.61
CA THR A 634 7.51 -0.47 -10.66
C THR A 634 6.60 -1.56 -11.25
N GLU A 635 6.80 -2.82 -10.87
CA GLU A 635 5.75 -3.83 -11.07
C GLU A 635 4.60 -3.69 -10.06
N ASN A 636 4.74 -2.94 -8.97
CA ASN A 636 3.69 -2.71 -7.97
C ASN A 636 2.80 -1.52 -8.36
N THR A 637 2.40 -1.44 -9.63
CA THR A 637 1.34 -0.52 -10.09
C THR A 637 0.01 -0.88 -9.40
N ARG A 638 -0.79 0.13 -9.06
CA ARG A 638 -1.99 -0.04 -8.23
C ARG A 638 -3.16 0.81 -8.71
N CYS A 639 -4.38 0.37 -8.39
CA CYS A 639 -5.56 1.22 -8.36
C CYS A 639 -6.27 1.16 -7.01
N ALA A 640 -6.62 2.33 -6.45
CA ALA A 640 -7.44 2.47 -5.26
C ALA A 640 -8.82 3.05 -5.64
N TYR A 641 -9.88 2.28 -5.40
CA TYR A 641 -11.26 2.65 -5.75
C TYR A 641 -12.25 2.27 -4.64
N PRO A 642 -13.35 3.03 -4.46
CA PRO A 642 -14.35 2.73 -3.45
C PRO A 642 -15.12 1.44 -3.81
N ILE A 643 -15.60 0.71 -2.80
CA ILE A 643 -16.12 -0.66 -2.96
C ILE A 643 -17.36 -0.73 -3.87
N GLU A 644 -18.14 0.34 -3.91
CA GLU A 644 -19.32 0.54 -4.78
C GLU A 644 -18.99 0.57 -6.29
N TYR A 645 -17.72 0.46 -6.67
CA TYR A 645 -17.30 0.34 -8.08
C TYR A 645 -17.22 -1.11 -8.55
N ILE A 646 -17.23 -2.09 -7.64
CA ILE A 646 -17.35 -3.52 -7.95
C ILE A 646 -18.82 -3.91 -8.05
N SER A 647 -19.23 -4.47 -9.19
CA SER A 647 -20.66 -4.67 -9.53
C SER A 647 -21.38 -5.66 -8.61
N ASN A 648 -20.65 -6.65 -8.08
CA ASN A 648 -21.13 -7.68 -7.16
C ASN A 648 -20.69 -7.44 -5.70
N ALA A 649 -20.34 -6.22 -5.30
CA ALA A 649 -20.05 -5.91 -3.90
C ALA A 649 -21.28 -6.08 -2.99
N LYS A 650 -21.10 -6.70 -1.82
CA LYS A 650 -22.09 -6.72 -0.75
C LYS A 650 -22.01 -5.40 0.02
N ILE A 651 -23.11 -4.66 0.09
CA ILE A 651 -23.21 -3.40 0.85
C ILE A 651 -24.40 -3.53 1.83
N PRO A 652 -24.21 -3.34 3.15
CA PRO A 652 -22.93 -3.13 3.84
C PRO A 652 -21.97 -4.32 3.70
N CYS A 653 -20.67 -4.06 3.79
CA CYS A 653 -19.62 -5.07 3.57
C CYS A 653 -19.39 -5.94 4.82
N LEU A 654 -20.45 -6.57 5.29
CA LEU A 654 -20.45 -7.55 6.38
C LEU A 654 -21.46 -8.66 6.09
N SER A 655 -21.19 -9.87 6.56
CA SER A 655 -22.18 -10.95 6.63
C SER A 655 -22.40 -11.34 8.09
N GLU A 656 -23.67 -11.55 8.45
CA GLU A 656 -24.07 -12.13 9.73
C GLU A 656 -23.95 -13.67 9.75
N ASN A 657 -23.60 -14.28 8.61
CA ASN A 657 -23.24 -15.68 8.51
C ASN A 657 -21.75 -15.87 8.84
N HIS A 658 -21.41 -17.02 9.42
CA HIS A 658 -20.02 -17.39 9.66
C HIS A 658 -19.41 -18.13 8.45
N PRO A 659 -18.10 -17.98 8.19
CA PRO A 659 -17.36 -18.76 7.20
C PRO A 659 -17.63 -20.26 7.28
N SER A 660 -18.10 -20.84 6.18
CA SER A 660 -18.21 -22.29 6.00
C SER A 660 -16.94 -22.90 5.39
N ASN A 661 -16.13 -22.06 4.73
CA ASN A 661 -14.88 -22.45 4.09
C ASN A 661 -13.74 -21.44 4.36
N ILE A 662 -12.58 -21.96 4.76
CA ILE A 662 -11.32 -21.23 4.92
C ILE A 662 -10.33 -21.78 3.89
N ILE A 663 -9.83 -20.94 3.01
CA ILE A 663 -8.94 -21.35 1.91
C ILE A 663 -7.59 -20.64 2.07
N LEU A 664 -6.53 -21.43 2.27
CA LEU A 664 -5.15 -20.97 2.31
C LEU A 664 -4.55 -21.09 0.91
N LEU A 665 -4.39 -19.96 0.20
CA LEU A 665 -3.79 -19.92 -1.13
C LEU A 665 -2.26 -19.93 -1.02
N THR A 666 -1.64 -20.94 -1.64
CA THR A 666 -0.18 -20.97 -1.88
C THR A 666 0.12 -20.89 -3.37
N CYS A 667 1.30 -20.39 -3.72
CA CYS A 667 1.86 -20.50 -5.06
C CYS A 667 3.17 -21.30 -4.95
N ASP A 668 3.09 -22.63 -4.97
CA ASP A 668 4.29 -23.48 -4.91
C ASP A 668 4.96 -23.54 -6.28
N ALA A 669 6.15 -22.97 -6.43
CA ALA A 669 6.94 -23.03 -7.66
C ALA A 669 7.84 -24.28 -7.74
N ARG A 670 7.95 -25.08 -6.67
CA ARG A 670 8.55 -26.44 -6.71
C ARG A 670 7.57 -27.46 -7.28
N GLY A 671 6.27 -27.16 -7.25
CA GLY A 671 5.22 -27.96 -7.86
C GLY A 671 4.93 -29.29 -7.17
N VAL A 672 5.32 -29.40 -5.89
CA VAL A 672 5.17 -30.62 -5.09
C VAL A 672 3.90 -30.61 -4.24
N LEU A 673 3.37 -29.44 -3.86
CA LEU A 673 2.13 -29.36 -3.09
C LEU A 673 0.89 -29.70 -3.94
N PRO A 674 -0.08 -30.49 -3.42
CA PRO A 674 -1.32 -30.82 -4.13
C PRO A 674 -2.09 -29.59 -4.62
N PRO A 675 -2.82 -29.67 -5.76
CA PRO A 675 -3.70 -28.59 -6.21
C PRO A 675 -4.70 -28.17 -5.13
N ILE A 676 -5.16 -29.14 -4.35
CA ILE A 676 -6.05 -28.96 -3.20
C ILE A 676 -5.77 -30.02 -2.13
N SER A 677 -5.87 -29.64 -0.87
CA SER A 677 -5.93 -30.56 0.27
C SER A 677 -6.91 -30.06 1.33
N LYS A 678 -7.59 -30.99 2.00
CA LYS A 678 -8.41 -30.71 3.18
C LYS A 678 -7.51 -30.74 4.42
N LEU A 679 -7.71 -29.79 5.34
CA LEU A 679 -6.90 -29.64 6.56
C LEU A 679 -7.73 -29.96 7.80
N ASN A 680 -7.09 -30.53 8.83
CA ASN A 680 -7.60 -30.50 10.20
C ASN A 680 -7.18 -29.20 10.93
N SER A 681 -7.63 -28.99 12.17
CA SER A 681 -7.35 -27.77 12.95
C SER A 681 -5.84 -27.52 13.15
N ALA A 682 -5.09 -28.56 13.52
CA ALA A 682 -3.64 -28.47 13.77
C ALA A 682 -2.85 -28.15 12.48
N GLN A 683 -3.18 -28.80 11.37
CA GLN A 683 -2.65 -28.50 10.05
C GLN A 683 -3.03 -27.09 9.59
N THR A 684 -4.25 -26.63 9.88
CA THR A 684 -4.70 -25.27 9.55
C THR A 684 -3.86 -24.24 10.30
N MET A 685 -3.65 -24.42 11.61
CA MET A 685 -2.74 -23.57 12.39
C MET A 685 -1.31 -23.60 11.83
N PHE A 686 -0.77 -24.80 11.56
CA PHE A 686 0.60 -24.97 11.05
C PHE A 686 0.81 -24.29 9.68
N HIS A 687 -0.10 -24.50 8.72
CA HIS A 687 -0.01 -23.89 7.39
C HIS A 687 -0.32 -22.39 7.41
N PHE A 688 -1.24 -21.93 8.28
CA PHE A 688 -1.53 -20.50 8.46
C PHE A 688 -0.33 -19.74 9.04
N ILE A 689 0.33 -20.28 10.08
CA ILE A 689 1.54 -19.69 10.68
C ILE A 689 2.76 -19.84 9.77
N SER A 690 2.82 -20.90 8.95
CA SER A 690 3.86 -21.00 7.92
C SER A 690 3.66 -19.94 6.84
N GLY A 691 2.41 -19.71 6.38
CA GLY A 691 2.08 -18.70 5.38
C GLY A 691 2.90 -18.85 4.10
N TYR A 692 3.11 -20.09 3.67
CA TYR A 692 4.03 -20.44 2.58
C TYR A 692 3.49 -20.04 1.21
N THR A 693 4.39 -19.48 0.38
CA THR A 693 4.23 -19.30 -1.06
C THR A 693 5.62 -19.18 -1.70
N SER A 694 5.69 -19.07 -3.03
CA SER A 694 6.91 -18.64 -3.72
C SER A 694 6.80 -17.16 -4.11
N LYS A 695 7.91 -16.43 -4.02
CA LYS A 695 8.16 -15.26 -4.88
C LYS A 695 8.46 -15.77 -6.28
N MET A 696 7.99 -15.08 -7.31
CA MET A 696 8.22 -15.48 -8.69
C MET A 696 9.44 -14.75 -9.26
N ALA A 697 10.12 -15.40 -10.21
CA ALA A 697 11.14 -14.75 -11.02
C ALA A 697 10.59 -13.47 -11.66
N GLY A 698 11.38 -12.40 -11.68
CA GLY A 698 11.00 -11.06 -12.12
C GLY A 698 10.34 -10.21 -11.03
N THR A 699 9.48 -10.79 -10.17
CA THR A 699 8.51 -10.04 -9.34
C THR A 699 9.06 -9.19 -8.17
N GLU A 700 10.38 -9.20 -7.98
CA GLU A 700 11.13 -8.32 -7.07
C GLU A 700 12.58 -8.16 -7.60
N ASP A 701 13.21 -7.01 -7.36
CA ASP A 701 14.60 -6.73 -7.76
C ASP A 701 15.57 -7.84 -7.32
N GLY A 702 16.27 -8.44 -8.29
CA GLY A 702 17.26 -9.49 -8.08
C GLY A 702 16.71 -10.93 -7.97
N VAL A 703 15.39 -11.14 -8.04
CA VAL A 703 14.79 -12.49 -8.01
C VAL A 703 14.74 -13.07 -9.43
N THR A 704 15.80 -13.79 -9.84
CA THR A 704 15.90 -14.43 -11.16
C THR A 704 15.25 -15.82 -11.24
N GLU A 705 15.07 -16.48 -10.09
CA GLU A 705 14.44 -17.80 -9.96
C GLU A 705 13.40 -17.77 -8.82
N PRO A 706 12.33 -18.60 -8.85
CA PRO A 706 11.32 -18.57 -7.80
C PRO A 706 11.86 -19.02 -6.44
N GLN A 707 11.64 -18.20 -5.41
CA GLN A 707 12.16 -18.44 -4.05
C GLN A 707 11.05 -18.73 -3.05
N ALA A 708 11.23 -19.79 -2.25
CA ALA A 708 10.35 -20.12 -1.14
C ALA A 708 10.29 -18.95 -0.14
N THR A 709 9.07 -18.51 0.19
CA THR A 709 8.79 -17.38 1.08
C THR A 709 7.74 -17.80 2.09
N PHE A 710 8.02 -17.53 3.36
CA PHE A 710 7.11 -17.76 4.48
C PHE A 710 6.71 -16.40 5.06
N SER A 711 5.44 -16.23 5.39
CA SER A 711 4.89 -14.98 5.91
C SER A 711 3.76 -15.31 6.89
N SER A 712 4.07 -15.38 8.18
CA SER A 712 3.16 -15.79 9.26
C SER A 712 1.75 -15.21 9.13
N CYS A 713 0.73 -16.06 9.28
CA CYS A 713 -0.69 -15.73 9.14
C CYS A 713 -1.07 -15.14 7.77
N PHE A 714 -0.24 -15.37 6.74
CA PHE A 714 -0.21 -14.65 5.46
C PHE A 714 -0.08 -13.12 5.60
N ALA A 715 0.30 -12.62 6.77
CA ALA A 715 0.13 -11.24 7.21
C ALA A 715 1.34 -10.64 7.95
N GLN A 716 2.45 -11.37 8.06
CA GLN A 716 3.58 -11.10 8.96
C GLN A 716 4.01 -9.63 9.10
N PRO A 717 4.11 -8.79 8.04
CA PRO A 717 4.49 -7.38 8.19
C PRO A 717 3.50 -6.52 9.01
N PHE A 718 2.26 -6.99 9.17
CA PHE A 718 1.13 -6.26 9.77
C PHE A 718 0.75 -6.79 11.16
N LEU A 719 1.15 -8.02 11.51
CA LEU A 719 0.88 -8.61 12.81
C LEU A 719 1.47 -7.75 13.94
N ALA A 720 0.68 -7.53 14.99
CA ALA A 720 1.12 -6.84 16.20
C ALA A 720 1.53 -7.84 17.29
N LEU A 721 0.74 -8.90 17.47
CA LEU A 721 0.90 -9.95 18.47
C LEU A 721 1.66 -11.17 17.90
N HIS A 722 1.97 -12.16 18.74
CA HIS A 722 2.65 -13.38 18.28
C HIS A 722 1.72 -14.24 17.38
N PRO A 723 2.21 -14.83 16.27
CA PRO A 723 1.36 -15.56 15.30
C PRO A 723 0.49 -16.68 15.89
N MET A 724 0.93 -17.35 16.96
CA MET A 724 0.11 -18.37 17.63
C MET A 724 -1.19 -17.81 18.24
N ARG A 725 -1.26 -16.52 18.61
CA ARG A 725 -2.50 -15.90 19.13
C ARG A 725 -3.60 -15.92 18.07
N TYR A 726 -3.29 -15.46 16.86
CA TYR A 726 -4.24 -15.43 15.74
C TYR A 726 -4.60 -16.84 15.26
N ALA A 727 -3.64 -17.77 15.26
CA ALA A 727 -3.88 -19.14 14.82
C ALA A 727 -4.79 -19.93 15.78
N LYS A 728 -4.61 -19.76 17.11
CA LYS A 728 -5.51 -20.34 18.12
C LYS A 728 -6.94 -19.82 17.92
N MET A 729 -7.10 -18.49 17.84
CA MET A 729 -8.41 -17.86 17.57
C MET A 729 -9.03 -18.33 16.23
N LEU A 730 -8.23 -18.62 15.20
CA LEU A 730 -8.72 -19.18 13.93
C LEU A 730 -9.21 -20.64 14.09
N ALA A 731 -8.48 -21.47 14.83
CA ALA A 731 -8.89 -22.84 15.13
C ALA A 731 -10.19 -22.86 15.98
N ASP A 732 -10.24 -22.05 17.05
CA ASP A 732 -11.43 -21.90 17.91
C ASP A 732 -12.69 -21.58 17.08
N LYS A 733 -12.55 -20.65 16.11
CA LYS A 733 -13.63 -20.28 15.19
C LYS A 733 -14.00 -21.37 14.20
N ILE A 734 -13.01 -22.05 13.60
CA ILE A 734 -13.24 -23.15 12.66
C ILE A 734 -13.99 -24.30 13.33
N GLU A 735 -13.62 -24.66 14.56
CA GLU A 735 -14.25 -25.75 15.30
C GLU A 735 -15.65 -25.38 15.80
N HIS A 736 -15.80 -24.19 16.38
CA HIS A 736 -17.10 -23.72 16.88
C HIS A 736 -18.16 -23.60 15.76
N HIS A 737 -17.76 -23.08 14.60
CA HIS A 737 -18.65 -22.90 13.44
C HIS A 737 -18.64 -24.10 12.46
N LYS A 738 -17.84 -25.15 12.73
CA LYS A 738 -17.70 -26.38 11.91
C LYS A 738 -17.32 -26.10 10.45
N ALA A 739 -16.45 -25.11 10.24
CA ALA A 739 -15.98 -24.72 8.92
C ALA A 739 -15.00 -25.75 8.34
N ASN A 740 -14.91 -25.84 7.00
CA ASN A 740 -13.90 -26.65 6.32
C ASN A 740 -12.67 -25.80 6.01
N ALA A 741 -11.48 -26.30 6.33
CA ALA A 741 -10.21 -25.65 6.00
C ALA A 741 -9.50 -26.36 4.84
N TRP A 742 -8.89 -25.57 3.97
CA TRP A 742 -8.36 -26.00 2.68
C TRP A 742 -7.00 -25.37 2.39
N LEU A 743 -6.08 -26.14 1.80
CA LEU A 743 -4.83 -25.62 1.20
C LEU A 743 -4.95 -25.74 -0.32
N LEU A 744 -4.92 -24.62 -1.05
CA LEU A 744 -5.12 -24.56 -2.50
C LEU A 744 -3.83 -24.09 -3.18
N ASN A 745 -3.22 -24.94 -4.02
CA ASN A 745 -2.02 -24.58 -4.76
C ASN A 745 -2.39 -23.92 -6.10
N THR A 746 -2.12 -22.62 -6.18
CA THR A 746 -2.26 -21.76 -7.37
C THR A 746 -0.94 -21.62 -8.15
N GLY A 747 0.11 -22.32 -7.72
CA GLY A 747 1.43 -22.38 -8.33
C GLY A 747 1.53 -23.49 -9.36
N TRP A 748 2.60 -24.28 -9.30
CA TRP A 748 2.98 -25.29 -10.29
C TRP A 748 2.44 -26.67 -9.93
N VAL A 749 2.28 -27.51 -10.97
CA VAL A 749 1.84 -28.91 -10.84
C VAL A 749 2.61 -29.79 -11.84
N GLY A 750 2.88 -31.04 -11.47
CA GLY A 750 3.52 -32.06 -12.32
C GLY A 750 5.01 -31.87 -12.61
N ALA A 751 5.56 -30.69 -12.36
CA ALA A 751 7.00 -30.43 -12.18
C ALA A 751 7.19 -29.03 -11.58
N GLY A 752 8.34 -28.78 -10.96
CA GLY A 752 8.74 -27.43 -10.55
C GLY A 752 9.04 -26.52 -11.74
N TYR A 753 8.97 -25.20 -11.53
CA TYR A 753 9.23 -24.16 -12.53
C TYR A 753 10.59 -24.37 -13.24
N VAL A 754 11.65 -24.62 -12.47
CA VAL A 754 13.03 -24.85 -12.96
C VAL A 754 13.13 -26.08 -13.88
N HIS A 755 12.23 -27.05 -13.71
CA HIS A 755 12.15 -28.27 -14.52
C HIS A 755 11.15 -28.15 -15.70
N GLY A 756 10.76 -26.93 -16.08
CA GLY A 756 9.80 -26.70 -17.17
C GLY A 756 8.34 -26.99 -16.82
N GLY A 757 8.02 -27.11 -15.53
CA GLY A 757 6.67 -27.36 -15.05
C GLY A 757 5.68 -26.25 -15.41
N LYS A 758 4.39 -26.57 -15.37
CA LYS A 758 3.30 -25.64 -15.75
C LYS A 758 2.55 -25.17 -14.51
N ARG A 759 2.16 -23.89 -14.50
CA ARG A 759 1.25 -23.33 -13.50
C ARG A 759 -0.12 -24.03 -13.61
N CYS A 760 -0.74 -24.32 -12.47
CA CYS A 760 -2.08 -24.87 -12.35
C CYS A 760 -3.06 -24.04 -13.20
N PRO A 761 -3.74 -24.63 -14.20
CA PRO A 761 -4.67 -23.89 -15.05
C PRO A 761 -5.83 -23.32 -14.23
N LEU A 762 -6.07 -22.00 -14.34
CA LEU A 762 -7.12 -21.29 -13.60
C LEU A 762 -8.51 -21.92 -13.74
N LYS A 763 -8.80 -22.59 -14.87
CA LYS A 763 -10.03 -23.38 -15.07
C LYS A 763 -10.20 -24.52 -14.05
N TYR A 764 -9.12 -25.18 -13.63
CA TYR A 764 -9.14 -26.22 -12.61
C TYR A 764 -9.20 -25.60 -11.20
N THR A 765 -8.46 -24.51 -10.96
CA THR A 765 -8.58 -23.75 -9.69
C THR A 765 -10.02 -23.29 -9.44
N ARG A 766 -10.72 -22.75 -10.45
CA ARG A 766 -12.14 -22.39 -10.33
C ARG A 766 -13.04 -23.63 -10.17
N ALA A 767 -12.79 -24.73 -10.86
CA ALA A 767 -13.55 -25.97 -10.67
C ALA A 767 -13.41 -26.58 -9.26
N ILE A 768 -12.23 -26.46 -8.65
CA ILE A 768 -12.03 -26.84 -7.24
C ILE A 768 -12.84 -25.93 -6.32
N LEU A 769 -12.87 -24.62 -6.56
CA LEU A 769 -13.71 -23.69 -5.80
C LEU A 769 -15.21 -23.97 -5.98
N ASP A 770 -15.68 -24.31 -7.19
CA ASP A 770 -17.06 -24.77 -7.42
C ASP A 770 -17.39 -25.95 -6.49
N ALA A 771 -16.51 -26.97 -6.44
CA ALA A 771 -16.71 -28.19 -5.65
C ALA A 771 -16.58 -27.98 -4.12
N ILE A 772 -15.83 -26.96 -3.69
CA ILE A 772 -15.81 -26.50 -2.30
C ILE A 772 -17.12 -25.80 -1.94
N HIS A 773 -17.58 -24.85 -2.77
CA HIS A 773 -18.82 -24.09 -2.53
C HIS A 773 -20.09 -24.95 -2.67
N SER A 774 -20.10 -25.99 -3.51
CA SER A 774 -21.22 -26.94 -3.59
C SER A 774 -21.26 -27.91 -2.40
N GLY A 775 -20.15 -28.07 -1.68
CA GLY A 775 -19.99 -29.05 -0.61
C GLY A 775 -19.81 -30.49 -1.11
N GLU A 776 -19.52 -30.69 -2.40
CA GLU A 776 -19.14 -31.99 -2.96
C GLU A 776 -17.76 -32.41 -2.44
N LEU A 777 -16.77 -31.51 -2.52
CA LEU A 777 -15.39 -31.82 -2.10
C LEU A 777 -15.31 -32.13 -0.61
N ALA A 778 -16.15 -31.50 0.21
CA ALA A 778 -16.24 -31.77 1.65
C ALA A 778 -16.63 -33.22 1.98
N LYS A 779 -17.23 -33.96 1.02
CA LYS A 779 -17.73 -35.34 1.11
C LYS A 779 -16.95 -36.33 0.23
N ALA A 780 -15.92 -35.88 -0.50
CA ALA A 780 -15.12 -36.74 -1.38
C ALA A 780 -14.37 -37.83 -0.60
N GLU A 781 -13.93 -38.88 -1.28
CA GLU A 781 -12.90 -39.77 -0.74
C GLU A 781 -11.53 -39.09 -0.78
N TYR A 782 -10.74 -39.34 0.27
CA TYR A 782 -9.40 -38.78 0.43
C TYR A 782 -8.35 -39.89 0.53
N GLU A 783 -7.12 -39.53 0.16
CA GLU A 783 -5.91 -40.28 0.47
C GLU A 783 -4.90 -39.38 1.20
N THR A 784 -3.99 -39.99 1.96
CA THR A 784 -2.98 -39.25 2.72
C THR A 784 -1.74 -39.04 1.87
N TYR A 785 -1.47 -37.78 1.52
CA TYR A 785 -0.24 -37.37 0.87
C TYR A 785 0.90 -37.36 1.90
N GLU A 786 1.89 -38.21 1.66
CA GLU A 786 3.04 -38.47 2.52
C GLU A 786 3.94 -37.23 2.71
N VAL A 787 4.89 -37.29 3.66
CA VAL A 787 5.71 -36.17 4.15
C VAL A 787 4.92 -35.06 4.83
N PHE A 788 3.87 -34.51 4.22
CA PHE A 788 3.05 -33.42 4.78
C PHE A 788 1.77 -33.90 5.51
N ASN A 789 1.44 -35.20 5.42
CA ASN A 789 0.23 -35.82 6.00
C ASN A 789 -1.10 -35.17 5.55
N LEU A 790 -1.09 -34.49 4.40
CA LEU A 790 -2.23 -33.75 3.85
C LEU A 790 -3.29 -34.71 3.31
N GLN A 791 -4.58 -34.36 3.46
CA GLN A 791 -5.66 -35.13 2.86
C GLN A 791 -5.93 -34.62 1.44
N VAL A 792 -5.57 -35.41 0.43
CA VAL A 792 -5.79 -35.11 -0.99
C VAL A 792 -7.05 -35.83 -1.48
N PRO A 793 -7.99 -35.16 -2.17
CA PRO A 793 -9.18 -35.82 -2.70
C PRO A 793 -8.79 -36.71 -3.89
N LYS A 794 -9.32 -37.94 -3.93
CA LYS A 794 -9.06 -38.90 -5.02
C LYS A 794 -9.63 -38.47 -6.37
N ALA A 795 -10.70 -37.67 -6.35
CA ALA A 795 -11.36 -37.14 -7.53
C ALA A 795 -11.97 -35.76 -7.26
N CYS A 796 -12.08 -34.92 -8.30
CA CYS A 796 -12.69 -33.59 -8.19
C CYS A 796 -13.43 -33.22 -9.49
N PRO A 797 -14.72 -32.79 -9.42
CA PRO A 797 -15.49 -32.46 -10.62
C PRO A 797 -14.77 -31.50 -11.57
N LYS A 798 -14.74 -31.85 -12.87
CA LYS A 798 -14.11 -31.09 -13.97
C LYS A 798 -12.58 -30.92 -13.87
N VAL A 799 -11.91 -31.60 -12.93
CA VAL A 799 -10.44 -31.67 -12.82
C VAL A 799 -10.00 -33.10 -13.18
N PRO A 800 -8.93 -33.30 -13.97
CA PRO A 800 -8.36 -34.63 -14.20
C PRO A 800 -7.76 -35.19 -12.91
N ASP A 801 -8.17 -36.41 -12.52
CA ASP A 801 -7.80 -37.02 -11.25
C ASP A 801 -6.29 -37.26 -11.13
N GLU A 802 -5.61 -37.53 -12.24
CA GLU A 802 -4.15 -37.74 -12.30
C GLU A 802 -3.32 -36.51 -11.89
N LEU A 803 -3.94 -35.31 -11.88
CA LEU A 803 -3.33 -34.05 -11.42
C LEU A 803 -3.51 -33.79 -9.93
N LEU A 804 -4.44 -34.47 -9.25
CA LEU A 804 -4.79 -34.18 -7.85
C LEU A 804 -3.69 -34.64 -6.88
N ASN A 805 -3.02 -35.75 -7.17
CA ASN A 805 -1.83 -36.17 -6.45
C ASN A 805 -0.56 -35.77 -7.23
N PRO A 806 0.28 -34.86 -6.70
CA PRO A 806 1.56 -34.48 -7.33
C PRO A 806 2.50 -35.66 -7.61
N LYS A 807 2.45 -36.73 -6.80
CA LYS A 807 3.29 -37.93 -6.96
C LYS A 807 2.96 -38.69 -8.24
N THR A 808 1.70 -38.72 -8.68
CA THR A 808 1.28 -39.31 -9.96
C THR A 808 1.42 -38.33 -11.13
N ALA A 809 1.27 -37.03 -10.88
CA ALA A 809 1.43 -35.98 -11.89
C ALA A 809 2.90 -35.73 -12.30
N TRP A 810 3.89 -36.20 -11.53
CA TRP A 810 5.28 -35.75 -11.65
C TRP A 810 6.02 -36.34 -12.87
N THR A 811 6.38 -35.46 -13.81
CA THR A 811 7.00 -35.86 -15.08
C THR A 811 8.53 -35.97 -15.03
N ALA A 812 9.18 -35.42 -14.00
CA ALA A 812 10.65 -35.41 -13.87
C ALA A 812 11.23 -36.59 -13.07
N GLY A 813 10.47 -37.68 -12.92
CA GLY A 813 10.90 -38.93 -12.27
C GLY A 813 10.71 -38.98 -10.74
N ALA A 814 10.43 -40.17 -10.19
CA ALA A 814 10.05 -40.36 -8.79
C ALA A 814 11.13 -39.90 -7.79
N ASP A 815 12.41 -40.25 -8.01
CA ASP A 815 13.51 -39.84 -7.13
C ASP A 815 13.67 -38.31 -7.06
N SER A 816 13.31 -37.60 -8.13
CA SER A 816 13.30 -36.13 -8.18
C SER A 816 12.17 -35.55 -7.34
N PHE A 817 10.97 -36.14 -7.43
CA PHE A 817 9.82 -35.78 -6.60
C PHE A 817 10.12 -35.97 -5.11
N ASP A 818 10.58 -37.17 -4.73
CA ASP A 818 10.86 -37.54 -3.33
C ASP A 818 11.97 -36.66 -2.71
N GLN A 819 12.93 -36.20 -3.52
CA GLN A 819 13.91 -35.20 -3.09
C GLN A 819 13.30 -33.80 -2.93
N GLU A 820 12.46 -33.35 -3.85
CA GLU A 820 11.88 -32.00 -3.84
C GLU A 820 10.84 -31.81 -2.72
N VAL A 821 9.99 -32.82 -2.46
CA VAL A 821 9.02 -32.79 -1.36
C VAL A 821 9.72 -32.75 0.01
N ARG A 822 10.81 -33.54 0.19
CA ARG A 822 11.63 -33.52 1.40
C ARG A 822 12.37 -32.19 1.60
N LYS A 823 12.93 -31.61 0.52
CA LYS A 823 13.55 -30.26 0.57
C LYS A 823 12.53 -29.20 1.00
N LEU A 824 11.28 -29.26 0.51
CA LEU A 824 10.24 -28.33 0.96
C LEU A 824 9.84 -28.58 2.41
N GLY A 825 9.65 -29.84 2.82
CA GLY A 825 9.37 -30.20 4.21
C GLY A 825 10.42 -29.66 5.19
N ALA A 826 11.71 -29.80 4.86
CA ALA A 826 12.81 -29.25 5.65
C ALA A 826 12.78 -27.73 5.77
N LEU A 827 12.35 -27.00 4.73
CA LEU A 827 12.15 -25.55 4.78
C LEU A 827 10.98 -25.18 5.72
N PHE A 828 9.86 -25.90 5.67
CA PHE A 828 8.74 -25.72 6.60
C PHE A 828 9.16 -25.96 8.05
N ILE A 829 9.83 -27.08 8.36
CA ILE A 829 10.34 -27.40 9.70
C ILE A 829 11.29 -26.30 10.19
N ASN A 830 12.23 -25.84 9.35
CA ASN A 830 13.18 -24.81 9.75
C ASN A 830 12.53 -23.44 9.95
N ASN A 831 11.51 -23.10 9.16
CA ASN A 831 10.69 -21.91 9.35
C ASN A 831 9.85 -21.96 10.63
N PHE A 832 9.35 -23.14 11.03
CA PHE A 832 8.43 -23.27 12.17
C PHE A 832 9.09 -22.98 13.53
N LYS A 833 10.40 -23.25 13.66
CA LYS A 833 11.20 -23.02 14.89
C LYS A 833 11.01 -21.64 15.53
N GLN A 834 10.75 -20.60 14.75
CA GLN A 834 10.59 -19.23 15.25
C GLN A 834 9.25 -18.98 15.98
N TYR A 835 8.32 -19.95 15.96
CA TYR A 835 7.00 -19.89 16.63
C TYR A 835 6.80 -21.01 17.67
N GLU A 836 7.73 -21.97 17.72
CA GLU A 836 7.63 -23.24 18.45
C GLU A 836 7.42 -23.06 19.96
N SER A 837 7.91 -21.94 20.52
CA SER A 837 7.81 -21.57 21.94
C SER A 837 6.38 -21.37 22.46
N GLU A 838 5.40 -21.09 21.59
CA GLU A 838 3.98 -20.98 21.96
C GLU A 838 3.08 -22.01 21.26
N ALA A 839 3.66 -22.90 20.45
CA ALA A 839 2.93 -23.92 19.71
C ALA A 839 2.52 -25.08 20.65
N THR A 840 1.29 -25.56 20.48
CA THR A 840 0.85 -26.81 21.12
C THR A 840 1.49 -28.00 20.43
N ASP A 841 1.60 -29.13 21.13
CA ASP A 841 2.26 -30.32 20.60
C ASP A 841 1.48 -30.95 19.41
N GLU A 842 0.18 -30.68 19.32
CA GLU A 842 -0.64 -30.99 18.14
C GLU A 842 -0.19 -30.22 16.89
N VAL A 843 0.09 -28.92 17.02
CA VAL A 843 0.59 -28.09 15.90
C VAL A 843 2.02 -28.46 15.53
N LYS A 844 2.84 -28.89 16.50
CA LYS A 844 4.17 -29.49 16.23
C LYS A 844 4.03 -30.83 15.50
N GLY A 845 3.08 -31.67 15.90
CA GLY A 845 2.75 -32.95 15.25
C GLY A 845 2.13 -32.81 13.86
N ALA A 846 1.62 -31.63 13.50
CA ALA A 846 1.17 -31.29 12.16
C ALA A 846 2.30 -30.81 11.22
N ALA A 847 3.56 -30.75 11.68
CA ALA A 847 4.71 -30.44 10.85
C ALA A 847 5.07 -31.61 9.88
N PRO A 848 5.75 -31.33 8.76
CA PRO A 848 6.20 -32.38 7.84
C PRO A 848 7.20 -33.35 8.47
N VAL A 849 7.19 -34.60 7.99
CA VAL A 849 8.10 -35.68 8.38
C VAL A 849 9.01 -36.02 7.19
N VAL A 850 10.33 -35.87 7.34
CA VAL A 850 11.31 -35.73 6.23
C VAL A 850 12.45 -36.73 6.32
#